data_AF-A0A9D5C3E1-F1
#
_entry.id   AF-A0A9D5C3E1-F1
#
_cell.length_a   1.000
_cell.length_b   1.000
_cell.length_c   1.000
_cell.angle_alpha   90.00
_cell.angle_beta   90.00
_cell.angle_gamma   90.00
#
_symmetry.space_group_name_H-M   'P 1'
#
loop_
_entity.id
_entity.type
_entity.pdbx_description
1 polymer ?
#
loop_
_entity_poly.entity_id
_entity_poly.type
_entity_poly.pdbx_seq_one_letter_code
_entity_poly.pdbx_strand_id
1 'polypeptide(L)'
;MYIKTEDPDLPAFYYDPLINPITSINKTDRRENRNLEDEEEEDFYLPDGVEPLLQSTQLYTDTTAAGISLLFAPRPFNMRSGRMRRKRRYSSSIRVVQRALATKFFQTTELDWAEAGLQVCKQGYNMLNLLIHRKNLNYLHLDYNFNLKPVKTLTTKERKKSRFGNAFHLMREILRLTKLVVDANIQFRLGNVDAFQLADGLQYTFSHVGQLTGMYRYKYRLMRQIRMCKDLKHLIYYRFNTGPVGKGPGCGFWAPMWRVWLFFLRGIVPLLERWLGNLLARQFEGRHSKGIAKTVTKQRVESHFDLELRAAVMHDVLDAMPEGIKQNKARTILQHLSEAWRCWKANIPWKVPGLPVPIENMIPDNEVQGRLVDSMLLTIIVERIRRCVIVHKTVCRKNLGRLTRLWLKAEQVGIEFMDLYSYLIPVYEIEPLEKITDAYLDQYLWYEGDKRHLFPNWIKPADSEPPPLLVYKWCQGINNLQGIWDTSDGQCVVMLQTKFEKFFEKIDLTMLNRLLRLVLDHNIADYVTAKNNVVLSYKDMSHTNSYGLIRGLQFASFVVQYYGLVLDLLLLGLTRSSEIAGPPQMPNEFITYSDTKIETRHTVRLYYRYIDNVNILFLFTHDEARDIIKRYLTEQHYPKNEKKHGRI
;
A
#
# COMPACT_ATOMS: atom_id res chain seq x y z
N MET A 1 -7.05 -45.08 30.85
CA MET A 1 -7.36 -44.19 31.99
C MET A 1 -6.22 -44.37 32.98
N TYR A 2 -5.55 -43.29 33.41
CA TYR A 2 -4.50 -43.36 34.43
C TYR A 2 -4.97 -42.56 35.65
N ILE A 3 -4.97 -43.19 36.82
CA ILE A 3 -5.38 -42.57 38.08
C ILE A 3 -4.11 -42.33 38.89
N LYS A 4 -3.92 -41.09 39.35
CA LYS A 4 -2.77 -40.71 40.17
C LYS A 4 -3.08 -40.99 41.63
N THR A 5 -2.22 -41.76 42.26
CA THR A 5 -2.23 -42.01 43.70
C THR A 5 -1.66 -40.78 44.42
N GLU A 6 -2.47 -40.08 45.20
CA GLU A 6 -2.02 -38.95 46.03
C GLU A 6 -1.50 -39.42 47.40
N ASP A 7 -2.00 -40.57 47.89
CA ASP A 7 -1.60 -41.18 49.15
C ASP A 7 -0.63 -42.37 48.91
N PRO A 8 0.63 -42.30 49.39
CA PRO A 8 1.59 -43.38 49.24
C PRO A 8 1.32 -44.59 50.16
N ASP A 9 0.42 -44.48 51.14
CA ASP A 9 0.12 -45.54 52.09
C ASP A 9 -0.83 -46.61 51.51
N LEU A 10 -1.48 -46.32 50.38
CA LEU A 10 -2.34 -47.26 49.66
C LEU A 10 -1.50 -48.27 48.84
N PRO A 11 -1.94 -49.53 48.70
CA PRO A 11 -1.29 -50.53 47.85
C PRO A 11 -1.08 -50.04 46.41
N ALA A 12 -0.04 -50.51 45.70
CA ALA A 12 0.21 -50.06 44.32
C ALA A 12 -0.91 -50.45 43.35
N PHE A 13 -1.61 -51.56 43.63
CA PHE A 13 -2.80 -51.99 42.92
C PHE A 13 -3.97 -52.03 43.90
N TYR A 14 -4.86 -51.04 43.80
CA TYR A 14 -6.10 -50.99 44.57
C TYR A 14 -7.24 -50.52 43.67
N TYR A 15 -8.46 -50.78 44.12
CA TYR A 15 -9.66 -50.33 43.44
C TYR A 15 -9.95 -48.88 43.86
N ASP A 16 -9.54 -47.92 43.03
CA ASP A 16 -9.70 -46.49 43.32
C ASP A 16 -11.19 -46.07 43.27
N PRO A 17 -11.66 -45.21 44.20
CA PRO A 17 -13.05 -44.73 44.21
C PRO A 17 -13.52 -44.02 42.93
N LEU A 18 -12.60 -43.53 42.09
CA LEU A 18 -12.90 -42.95 40.78
C LEU A 18 -13.25 -44.02 39.73
N ILE A 19 -13.00 -45.30 40.01
CA ILE A 19 -13.37 -46.42 39.13
C ILE A 19 -14.82 -46.83 39.44
N ASN A 20 -15.64 -46.89 38.40
CA ASN A 20 -17.04 -47.29 38.53
C ASN A 20 -17.17 -48.76 38.97
N PRO A 21 -17.90 -49.06 40.07
CA PRO A 21 -18.05 -50.41 40.62
C PRO A 21 -18.54 -51.39 39.56
N ILE A 22 -17.93 -52.57 39.50
CA ILE A 22 -18.38 -53.65 38.62
C ILE A 22 -19.60 -54.30 39.27
N THR A 23 -20.79 -53.96 38.79
CA THR A 23 -22.04 -54.61 39.23
C THR A 23 -22.21 -55.95 38.51
N SER A 24 -22.25 -57.04 39.27
CA SER A 24 -22.68 -58.34 38.76
C SER A 24 -24.18 -58.30 38.46
N ILE A 25 -24.55 -58.04 37.20
CA ILE A 25 -25.92 -58.20 36.72
C ILE A 25 -25.93 -59.47 35.88
N ASN A 26 -26.35 -60.57 36.52
CA ASN A 26 -26.46 -61.90 35.95
C ASN A 26 -27.20 -61.86 34.60
N LYS A 27 -26.49 -62.21 33.53
CA LYS A 27 -27.12 -62.78 32.34
C LYS A 27 -26.78 -64.26 32.32
N THR A 28 -27.71 -65.04 32.85
CA THR A 28 -27.80 -66.50 32.77
C THR A 28 -26.54 -67.23 33.23
N ASP A 29 -26.65 -68.00 34.31
CA ASP A 29 -25.71 -69.07 34.62
C ASP A 29 -25.60 -70.06 33.46
N ARG A 30 -24.85 -69.70 32.42
CA ARG A 30 -24.26 -70.64 31.46
C ARG A 30 -23.08 -71.39 32.09
N ARG A 31 -22.84 -71.20 33.39
CA ARG A 31 -21.86 -71.96 34.19
C ARG A 31 -22.48 -72.87 35.25
N GLU A 32 -23.75 -72.71 35.64
CA GLU A 32 -24.46 -73.78 36.38
C GLU A 32 -24.88 -74.95 35.46
N ASN A 33 -24.62 -74.87 34.15
CA ASN A 33 -24.69 -76.02 33.24
C ASN A 33 -23.34 -76.36 32.58
N ARG A 34 -22.25 -75.95 33.25
CA ARG A 34 -20.92 -76.58 33.20
C ARG A 34 -20.31 -76.60 34.61
N ASN A 35 -21.10 -77.00 35.60
CA ASN A 35 -20.55 -77.96 36.55
C ASN A 35 -20.36 -79.25 35.74
N LEU A 36 -19.23 -79.33 35.04
CA LEU A 36 -18.55 -80.61 34.89
C LEU A 36 -17.97 -80.89 36.27
N GLU A 37 -18.86 -81.23 37.20
CA GLU A 37 -18.54 -81.94 38.44
C GLU A 37 -18.62 -83.46 38.20
N ASP A 38 -18.68 -83.89 36.92
CA ASP A 38 -18.47 -85.27 36.48
C ASP A 38 -17.42 -85.16 35.35
N GLU A 39 -16.27 -85.85 35.34
CA GLU A 39 -16.05 -87.25 35.69
C GLU A 39 -14.72 -87.42 36.46
N GLU A 40 -14.72 -88.28 37.48
CA GLU A 40 -13.52 -88.91 38.05
C GLU A 40 -12.83 -89.85 37.02
N GLU A 41 -12.59 -89.40 35.78
CA GLU A 41 -11.95 -90.20 34.71
C GLU A 41 -10.87 -89.39 33.95
N GLU A 42 -9.78 -89.13 34.65
CA GLU A 42 -8.37 -89.18 34.24
C GLU A 42 -7.62 -88.33 35.26
N ASP A 43 -6.72 -88.96 36.00
CA ASP A 43 -5.80 -88.37 36.97
C ASP A 43 -4.86 -87.34 36.29
N PHE A 44 -5.41 -86.20 35.85
CA PHE A 44 -4.63 -85.08 35.34
C PHE A 44 -4.09 -84.29 36.54
N TYR A 45 -2.99 -84.78 37.09
CA TYR A 45 -2.18 -84.02 38.02
C TYR A 45 -1.19 -83.17 37.25
N LEU A 46 -1.05 -81.90 37.66
CA LEU A 46 0.12 -81.12 37.28
C LEU A 46 1.36 -81.86 37.77
N PRO A 47 2.39 -82.05 36.93
CA PRO A 47 3.62 -82.71 37.35
C PRO A 47 4.22 -82.06 38.59
N ASP A 48 4.80 -82.88 39.48
CA ASP A 48 5.49 -82.38 40.67
C ASP A 48 6.55 -81.33 40.29
N GLY A 49 6.48 -80.16 40.93
CA GLY A 49 7.32 -79.01 40.64
C GLY A 49 6.71 -77.97 39.69
N VAL A 50 5.46 -78.15 39.23
CA VAL A 50 4.72 -77.11 38.50
C VAL A 50 4.00 -76.20 39.48
N GLU A 51 4.57 -75.02 39.70
CA GLU A 51 4.01 -73.92 40.50
C GLU A 51 3.70 -72.69 39.62
N PRO A 52 2.85 -71.75 40.08
CA PRO A 52 2.71 -70.44 39.44
C PRO A 52 4.07 -69.77 39.23
N LEU A 53 4.33 -69.32 37.98
CA LEU A 53 5.64 -68.84 37.50
C LEU A 53 6.39 -67.84 38.40
N LEU A 54 5.69 -67.09 39.26
CA LEU A 54 6.23 -66.01 40.08
C LEU A 54 5.79 -66.09 41.55
N GLN A 55 5.46 -67.29 42.05
CA GLN A 55 4.94 -67.49 43.42
C GLN A 55 5.87 -66.93 44.53
N SER A 56 7.18 -66.94 44.31
CA SER A 56 8.17 -66.41 45.27
C SER A 56 8.29 -64.88 45.30
N THR A 57 7.67 -64.16 44.35
CA THR A 57 7.79 -62.70 44.24
C THR A 57 6.51 -61.99 44.70
N GLN A 58 6.68 -60.87 45.41
CA GLN A 58 5.56 -60.04 45.85
C GLN A 58 4.88 -59.34 44.67
N LEU A 59 3.55 -59.20 44.74
CA LEU A 59 2.73 -58.59 43.67
C LEU A 59 3.12 -57.13 43.36
N TYR A 60 3.52 -56.37 44.37
CA TYR A 60 4.03 -55.02 44.23
C TYR A 60 5.10 -54.73 45.28
N THR A 61 5.91 -53.71 45.02
CA THR A 61 6.93 -53.16 45.92
C THR A 61 6.72 -51.67 46.13
N ASP A 62 7.42 -51.06 47.10
CA ASP A 62 7.36 -49.63 47.43
C ASP A 62 7.59 -48.70 46.23
N THR A 63 8.34 -49.16 45.22
CA THR A 63 8.66 -48.36 44.01
C THR A 63 7.72 -48.59 42.84
N THR A 64 6.80 -49.56 42.95
CA THR A 64 5.93 -49.98 41.84
C THR A 64 4.97 -48.86 41.44
N ALA A 65 4.31 -48.20 42.40
CA ALA A 65 3.41 -47.07 42.15
C ALA A 65 4.16 -45.87 41.50
N ALA A 66 5.33 -45.52 42.02
CA ALA A 66 6.18 -44.48 41.44
C ALA A 66 6.65 -44.81 40.01
N GLY A 67 6.99 -46.08 39.75
CA GLY A 67 7.35 -46.58 38.41
C GLY A 67 6.21 -46.47 37.40
N ILE A 68 4.98 -46.81 37.82
CA ILE A 68 3.77 -46.65 37.00
C ILE A 68 3.52 -45.15 36.73
N SER A 69 3.74 -44.28 37.72
CA SER A 69 3.61 -42.82 37.53
C SER A 69 4.62 -42.25 36.53
N LEU A 70 5.86 -42.74 36.53
CA LEU A 70 6.88 -42.36 35.55
C LEU A 70 6.55 -42.84 34.13
N LEU A 71 5.82 -43.94 33.96
CA LEU A 71 5.38 -44.42 32.66
C LEU A 71 4.51 -43.38 31.93
N PHE A 72 3.64 -42.69 32.66
CA PHE A 72 2.75 -41.65 32.15
C PHE A 72 3.31 -40.22 32.27
N ALA A 73 4.57 -40.06 32.68
CA ALA A 73 5.19 -38.75 32.80
C ALA A 73 5.50 -38.12 31.43
N PRO A 74 5.52 -36.78 31.31
CA PRO A 74 5.95 -36.12 30.08
C PRO A 74 7.45 -36.33 29.85
N ARG A 75 7.88 -36.31 28.59
CA ARG A 75 9.30 -36.24 28.26
C ARG A 75 9.93 -34.99 28.93
N PRO A 76 11.04 -35.10 29.66
CA PRO A 76 12.03 -36.20 29.63
C PRO A 76 11.88 -37.31 30.68
N PHE A 77 10.86 -37.27 31.55
CA PHE A 77 10.80 -38.12 32.76
C PHE A 77 10.33 -39.55 32.51
N ASN A 78 9.71 -39.84 31.37
CA ASN A 78 9.28 -41.19 30.97
C ASN A 78 10.40 -42.06 30.37
N MET A 79 11.66 -41.63 30.46
CA MET A 79 12.80 -42.35 29.89
C MET A 79 13.78 -42.74 31.00
N ARG A 80 14.20 -44.01 31.02
CA ARG A 80 15.23 -44.52 31.96
C ARG A 80 16.64 -44.04 31.62
N SER A 81 16.91 -43.81 30.35
CA SER A 81 18.19 -43.28 29.86
C SER A 81 17.99 -42.34 28.67
N GLY A 82 18.95 -41.45 28.44
CA GLY A 82 18.88 -40.48 27.35
C GLY A 82 20.24 -39.92 27.02
N ARG A 83 20.37 -39.34 25.82
CA ARG A 83 21.59 -38.63 25.45
C ARG A 83 21.66 -37.29 26.19
N MET A 84 22.84 -36.95 26.72
CA MET A 84 23.09 -35.61 27.26
C MET A 84 22.74 -34.58 26.18
N ARG A 85 21.68 -33.81 26.44
CA ARG A 85 21.30 -32.72 25.57
C ARG A 85 22.10 -31.53 26.04
N ARG A 86 23.05 -31.10 25.21
CA ARG A 86 23.55 -29.72 25.33
C ARG A 86 22.31 -28.82 25.46
N LYS A 87 22.42 -27.74 26.23
CA LYS A 87 21.46 -26.63 26.11
C LYS A 87 21.35 -26.18 24.62
N ARG A 88 22.34 -26.55 23.75
CA ARG A 88 22.17 -26.78 22.28
C ARG A 88 23.23 -27.60 21.50
N ARG A 89 22.82 -28.29 20.43
CA ARG A 89 23.70 -28.85 19.35
C ARG A 89 24.30 -27.72 18.47
N TYR A 90 25.62 -27.70 18.35
CA TYR A 90 26.45 -26.93 17.40
C TYR A 90 27.42 -27.89 16.71
N SER A 91 27.45 -27.91 15.38
CA SER A 91 28.36 -28.76 14.58
C SER A 91 29.41 -27.92 13.83
N SER A 92 29.07 -26.70 13.38
CA SER A 92 29.99 -25.85 12.60
C SER A 92 30.94 -25.01 13.46
N SER A 93 30.50 -24.49 14.62
CA SER A 93 31.30 -23.61 15.49
C SER A 93 32.52 -24.32 16.12
N ILE A 94 32.37 -25.61 16.42
CA ILE A 94 33.43 -26.44 17.01
C ILE A 94 34.62 -26.53 16.05
N ARG A 95 34.36 -26.59 14.73
CA ARG A 95 35.41 -26.67 13.71
C ARG A 95 36.25 -25.39 13.61
N VAL A 96 35.68 -24.22 13.88
CA VAL A 96 36.42 -22.94 13.83
C VAL A 96 37.38 -22.85 15.01
N VAL A 97 36.92 -23.17 16.22
CA VAL A 97 37.77 -23.16 17.42
C VAL A 97 38.86 -24.23 17.30
N GLN A 98 38.53 -25.44 16.82
CA GLN A 98 39.53 -26.49 16.57
C GLN A 98 40.60 -26.05 15.57
N ARG A 99 40.22 -25.37 14.48
CA ARG A 99 41.18 -24.82 13.52
C ARG A 99 42.04 -23.71 14.11
N ALA A 100 41.48 -22.85 14.95
CA ALA A 100 42.24 -21.79 15.60
C ALA A 100 43.27 -22.36 16.59
N LEU A 101 42.87 -23.34 17.39
CA LEU A 101 43.74 -24.05 18.36
C LEU A 101 44.88 -24.83 17.68
N ALA A 102 44.70 -25.25 16.43
CA ALA A 102 45.78 -25.88 15.67
C ALA A 102 46.91 -24.90 15.28
N THR A 103 46.71 -23.59 15.46
CA THR A 103 47.73 -22.58 15.13
C THR A 103 48.50 -22.14 16.36
N LYS A 104 49.76 -21.72 16.17
CA LYS A 104 50.63 -21.20 17.25
C LYS A 104 50.12 -19.93 17.96
N PHE A 105 49.11 -19.25 17.40
CA PHE A 105 48.60 -17.97 17.90
C PHE A 105 47.56 -18.11 19.01
N PHE A 106 47.04 -19.32 19.26
CA PHE A 106 46.01 -19.57 20.26
C PHE A 106 46.50 -20.60 21.29
N GLN A 107 46.17 -20.37 22.56
CA GLN A 107 46.47 -21.24 23.69
C GLN A 107 45.18 -21.56 24.46
N THR A 108 45.21 -22.63 25.26
CA THR A 108 44.07 -23.07 26.09
C THR A 108 44.37 -22.89 27.57
N THR A 109 43.40 -22.41 28.33
CA THR A 109 43.47 -22.25 29.78
C THR A 109 42.06 -22.39 30.39
N GLU A 110 41.98 -22.59 31.70
CA GLU A 110 40.73 -22.62 32.47
C GLU A 110 40.61 -21.33 33.29
N LEU A 111 39.46 -20.65 33.21
CA LEU A 111 39.22 -19.35 33.82
C LEU A 111 37.81 -19.28 34.40
N ASP A 112 37.63 -18.40 35.40
CA ASP A 112 36.29 -18.06 35.88
C ASP A 112 35.47 -17.38 34.78
N TRP A 113 34.17 -17.65 34.74
CA TRP A 113 33.27 -17.08 33.75
C TRP A 113 33.20 -15.55 33.84
N ALA A 114 33.21 -15.01 35.06
CA ALA A 114 33.18 -13.55 35.27
C ALA A 114 34.48 -12.90 34.75
N GLU A 115 35.62 -13.54 34.99
CA GLU A 115 36.92 -13.08 34.48
C GLU A 115 36.95 -13.10 32.94
N ALA A 116 36.54 -14.21 32.32
CA ALA A 116 36.44 -14.30 30.87
C ALA A 116 35.48 -13.26 30.28
N GLY A 117 34.34 -13.00 30.95
CA GLY A 117 33.38 -11.97 30.57
C GLY A 117 33.97 -10.55 30.58
N LEU A 118 34.75 -10.22 31.62
CA LEU A 118 35.48 -8.95 31.72
C LEU A 118 36.51 -8.80 30.61
N GLN A 119 37.27 -9.85 30.32
CA GLN A 119 38.25 -9.86 29.23
C GLN A 119 37.59 -9.59 27.88
N VAL A 120 36.47 -10.26 27.58
CA VAL A 120 35.71 -10.05 26.33
C VAL A 120 35.21 -8.61 26.22
N CYS A 121 34.70 -8.02 27.31
CA CYS A 121 34.24 -6.62 27.31
C CYS A 121 35.39 -5.64 27.05
N LYS A 122 36.54 -5.84 27.72
CA LYS A 122 37.75 -5.02 27.54
C LYS A 122 38.31 -5.13 26.12
N GLN A 123 38.39 -6.34 25.58
CA GLN A 123 38.82 -6.60 24.20
C GLN A 123 37.89 -5.93 23.20
N GLY A 124 36.57 -6.08 23.35
CA GLY A 124 35.59 -5.45 22.48
C GLY A 124 35.67 -3.91 22.49
N TYR A 125 35.85 -3.31 23.67
CA TYR A 125 36.07 -1.87 23.81
C TYR A 125 37.34 -1.43 23.06
N ASN A 126 38.46 -2.11 23.31
CA ASN A 126 39.74 -1.79 22.67
C ASN A 126 39.67 -1.94 21.15
N MET A 127 39.05 -3.00 20.62
CA MET A 127 38.89 -3.21 19.17
C MET A 127 38.11 -2.06 18.51
N LEU A 128 36.99 -1.64 19.11
CA LEU A 128 36.20 -0.54 18.59
C LEU A 128 36.94 0.80 18.71
N ASN A 129 37.63 1.03 19.82
CA ASN A 129 38.37 2.26 20.03
C ASN A 129 39.58 2.37 19.07
N LEU A 130 40.31 1.27 18.86
CA LEU A 130 41.38 1.19 17.86
C LEU A 130 40.86 1.50 16.46
N LEU A 131 39.64 1.04 16.11
CA LEU A 131 39.02 1.38 14.83
C LEU A 131 38.67 2.88 14.71
N ILE A 132 38.23 3.51 15.80
CA ILE A 132 37.96 4.97 15.84
C ILE A 132 39.27 5.74 15.62
N HIS A 133 40.32 5.40 16.37
CA HIS A 133 41.63 6.04 16.26
C HIS A 133 42.29 5.78 14.90
N ARG A 134 42.19 4.55 14.35
CA ARG A 134 42.72 4.21 13.01
C ARG A 134 42.08 5.03 11.89
N LYS A 135 40.84 5.51 12.08
CA LYS A 135 40.15 6.41 11.13
C LYS A 135 40.42 7.89 11.39
N ASN A 136 41.29 8.21 12.36
CA ASN A 136 41.64 9.55 12.82
C ASN A 136 40.38 10.35 13.20
N LEU A 137 39.57 9.78 14.09
CA LEU A 137 38.30 10.35 14.59
C LEU A 137 38.44 10.80 16.05
N ASN A 138 39.42 11.65 16.35
CA ASN A 138 39.76 12.08 17.72
C ASN A 138 38.65 12.89 18.42
N TYR A 139 37.67 13.36 17.66
CA TYR A 139 36.50 14.09 18.15
C TYR A 139 35.32 13.17 18.52
N LEU A 140 35.52 11.84 18.49
CA LEU A 140 34.58 10.86 18.99
C LEU A 140 35.19 10.12 20.18
N HIS A 141 34.38 9.96 21.23
CA HIS A 141 34.72 9.20 22.41
C HIS A 141 33.76 8.03 22.57
N LEU A 142 34.30 6.81 22.72
CA LEU A 142 33.55 5.63 23.11
C LEU A 142 33.68 5.49 24.63
N ASP A 143 32.58 5.55 25.37
CA ASP A 143 32.63 5.26 26.82
C ASP A 143 32.62 3.75 27.10
N TYR A 144 32.94 3.36 28.34
CA TYR A 144 33.01 1.95 28.76
C TYR A 144 31.65 1.21 28.74
N ASN A 145 30.54 1.95 28.68
CA ASN A 145 29.19 1.43 28.47
C ASN A 145 28.81 1.39 26.98
N PHE A 146 29.80 1.53 26.10
CA PHE A 146 29.67 1.50 24.65
C PHE A 146 28.75 2.58 24.08
N ASN A 147 28.61 3.74 24.72
CA ASN A 147 28.03 4.93 24.08
C ASN A 147 29.10 5.61 23.24
N LEU A 148 28.78 5.90 21.97
CA LEU A 148 29.63 6.74 21.13
C LEU A 148 29.12 8.17 21.18
N LYS A 149 29.93 9.09 21.71
CA LYS A 149 29.57 10.49 21.90
C LYS A 149 30.58 11.40 21.17
N PRO A 150 30.15 12.52 20.57
CA PRO A 150 31.07 13.53 20.09
C PRO A 150 31.65 14.32 21.28
N VAL A 151 32.94 14.62 21.24
CA VAL A 151 33.63 15.42 22.28
C VAL A 151 33.29 16.92 22.12
N LYS A 152 33.01 17.34 20.88
CA LYS A 152 32.66 18.71 20.50
C LYS A 152 31.56 18.69 19.44
N THR A 153 30.93 19.83 19.18
CA THR A 153 30.03 19.97 18.03
C THR A 153 30.81 19.76 16.73
N LEU A 154 30.33 18.82 15.90
CA LEU A 154 31.04 18.40 14.69
C LEU A 154 30.69 19.28 13.49
N THR A 155 31.71 19.65 12.71
CA THR A 155 31.51 20.26 11.39
C THR A 155 30.84 19.28 10.42
N THR A 156 30.29 19.79 9.31
CA THR A 156 29.66 18.94 8.29
C THR A 156 30.65 17.94 7.67
N LYS A 157 31.93 18.30 7.53
CA LYS A 157 33.02 17.43 7.04
C LYS A 157 33.34 16.33 8.04
N GLU A 158 33.52 16.67 9.31
CA GLU A 158 33.75 15.70 10.39
C GLU A 158 32.57 14.72 10.50
N ARG A 159 31.34 15.23 10.50
CA ARG A 159 30.11 14.41 10.56
C ARG A 159 29.99 13.43 9.39
N LYS A 160 30.34 13.85 8.17
CA LYS A 160 30.36 12.95 6.99
C LYS A 160 31.45 11.88 7.13
N LYS A 161 32.63 12.23 7.63
CA LYS A 161 33.77 11.31 7.81
C LYS A 161 33.52 10.27 8.91
N SER A 162 32.90 10.70 10.01
CA SER A 162 32.70 9.89 11.22
C SER A 162 31.43 9.04 11.22
N ARG A 163 30.62 9.12 10.15
CA ARG A 163 29.39 8.35 10.00
C ARG A 163 29.69 6.85 9.84
N PHE A 164 29.63 6.11 10.93
CA PHE A 164 29.73 4.66 10.93
C PHE A 164 28.46 4.01 10.38
N GLY A 165 28.63 2.83 9.78
CA GLY A 165 27.54 2.01 9.26
C GLY A 165 26.98 1.04 10.29
N ASN A 166 26.02 0.23 9.85
CA ASN A 166 25.34 -0.76 10.71
C ASN A 166 26.28 -1.80 11.31
N ALA A 167 27.39 -2.17 10.63
CA ALA A 167 28.35 -3.15 11.12
C ALA A 167 28.95 -2.75 12.49
N PHE A 168 29.52 -1.54 12.54
CA PHE A 168 30.14 -1.00 13.75
C PHE A 168 29.12 -0.83 14.88
N HIS A 169 27.98 -0.20 14.57
CA HIS A 169 26.98 0.09 15.60
C HIS A 169 26.28 -1.17 16.11
N LEU A 170 25.97 -2.15 15.26
CA LEU A 170 25.37 -3.40 15.71
C LEU A 170 26.33 -4.20 16.60
N MET A 171 27.63 -4.23 16.26
CA MET A 171 28.65 -4.87 17.11
C MET A 171 28.77 -4.15 18.47
N ARG A 172 28.80 -2.81 18.46
CA ARG A 172 28.82 -1.99 19.67
C ARG A 172 27.64 -2.30 20.60
N GLU A 173 26.42 -2.39 20.06
CA GLU A 173 25.24 -2.68 20.87
C GLU A 173 25.19 -4.12 21.38
N ILE A 174 25.75 -5.10 20.64
CA ILE A 174 25.93 -6.47 21.14
C ILE A 174 26.90 -6.48 22.32
N LEU A 175 28.02 -5.76 22.21
CA LEU A 175 28.98 -5.64 23.32
C LEU A 175 28.37 -4.92 24.53
N ARG A 176 27.52 -3.91 24.31
CA ARG A 176 26.72 -3.31 25.39
C ARG A 176 25.85 -4.35 26.09
N LEU A 177 25.10 -5.17 25.34
CA LEU A 177 24.25 -6.21 25.94
C LEU A 177 25.09 -7.21 26.76
N THR A 178 26.23 -7.65 26.22
CA THR A 178 27.16 -8.53 26.92
C THR A 178 27.69 -7.87 28.20
N LYS A 179 28.07 -6.59 28.13
CA LYS A 179 28.56 -5.81 29.27
C LYS A 179 27.52 -5.72 30.38
N LEU A 180 26.25 -5.44 30.05
CA LEU A 180 25.15 -5.41 31.04
C LEU A 180 24.99 -6.75 31.78
N VAL A 181 25.07 -7.87 31.05
CA VAL A 181 24.97 -9.21 31.64
C VAL A 181 26.17 -9.54 32.52
N VAL A 182 27.39 -9.19 32.08
CA VAL A 182 28.62 -9.41 32.84
C VAL A 182 28.66 -8.54 34.10
N ASP A 183 28.31 -7.26 33.99
CA ASP A 183 28.27 -6.34 35.13
C ASP A 183 27.28 -6.77 36.20
N ALA A 184 26.10 -7.27 35.82
CA ALA A 184 25.14 -7.82 36.78
C ALA A 184 25.75 -8.96 37.61
N ASN A 185 26.50 -9.87 36.97
CA ASN A 185 27.20 -10.96 37.66
C ASN A 185 28.36 -10.45 38.53
N ILE A 186 29.07 -9.40 38.10
CA ILE A 186 30.13 -8.80 38.91
C ILE A 186 29.55 -8.16 40.16
N GLN A 187 28.44 -7.43 40.06
CA GLN A 187 27.78 -6.82 41.22
C GLN A 187 27.35 -7.87 42.26
N PHE A 188 26.87 -9.03 41.80
CA PHE A 188 26.61 -10.18 42.66
C PHE A 188 27.89 -10.73 43.31
N ARG A 189 28.97 -10.90 42.54
CA ARG A 189 30.26 -11.40 43.05
C ARG A 189 30.95 -10.45 44.03
N LEU A 190 30.72 -9.15 43.90
CA LEU A 190 31.19 -8.13 44.85
C LEU A 190 30.37 -8.09 46.15
N GLY A 191 29.27 -8.83 46.24
CA GLY A 191 28.38 -8.84 47.40
C GLY A 191 27.44 -7.63 47.49
N ASN A 192 27.36 -6.80 46.44
CA ASN A 192 26.47 -5.63 46.41
C ASN A 192 25.00 -5.98 46.13
N VAL A 193 24.75 -7.17 45.58
CA VAL A 193 23.45 -7.62 45.08
C VAL A 193 23.24 -9.09 45.46
N ASP A 194 22.01 -9.44 45.84
CA ASP A 194 21.65 -10.81 46.20
C ASP A 194 21.43 -11.72 44.95
N ALA A 195 21.47 -13.03 45.13
CA ALA A 195 21.24 -14.03 44.09
C ALA A 195 19.86 -13.89 43.42
N PHE A 196 18.81 -13.60 44.19
CA PHE A 196 17.46 -13.40 43.64
C PHE A 196 17.38 -12.10 42.81
N GLN A 197 18.04 -11.04 43.28
CA GLN A 197 18.14 -9.77 42.56
C GLN A 197 18.97 -9.91 41.28
N LEU A 198 20.04 -10.72 41.27
CA LEU A 198 20.77 -11.08 40.06
C LEU A 198 19.85 -11.77 39.04
N ALA A 199 19.07 -12.76 39.49
CA ALA A 199 18.18 -13.50 38.61
C ALA A 199 17.08 -12.60 38.01
N ASP A 200 16.49 -11.71 38.81
CA ASP A 200 15.53 -10.70 38.35
C ASP A 200 16.19 -9.66 37.42
N GLY A 201 17.42 -9.24 37.72
CA GLY A 201 18.21 -8.35 36.86
C GLY A 201 18.50 -8.95 35.48
N LEU A 202 18.82 -10.25 35.42
CA LEU A 202 19.00 -10.98 34.16
C LEU A 202 17.66 -11.12 33.41
N GLN A 203 16.56 -11.42 34.11
CA GLN A 203 15.22 -11.46 33.53
C GLN A 203 14.86 -10.13 32.89
N TYR A 204 15.09 -9.03 33.62
CA TYR A 204 14.84 -7.69 33.17
C TYR A 204 15.69 -7.34 31.95
N THR A 205 16.99 -7.66 31.99
CA THR A 205 17.94 -7.40 30.90
C THR A 205 17.49 -8.07 29.61
N PHE A 206 17.18 -9.37 29.63
CA PHE A 206 16.76 -10.09 28.43
C PHE A 206 15.34 -9.76 27.97
N SER A 207 14.47 -9.30 28.86
CA SER A 207 13.11 -8.85 28.49
C SER A 207 13.10 -7.45 27.87
N HIS A 208 14.04 -6.59 28.27
CA HIS A 208 14.06 -5.17 27.91
C HIS A 208 15.30 -4.75 27.10
N VAL A 209 15.89 -5.67 26.32
CA VAL A 209 17.03 -5.36 25.43
C VAL A 209 16.73 -4.17 24.51
N GLY A 210 15.49 -4.02 24.03
CA GLY A 210 15.10 -2.88 23.19
C GLY A 210 15.13 -1.52 23.89
N GLN A 211 15.08 -1.49 25.23
CA GLN A 211 15.14 -0.28 26.03
C GLN A 211 16.55 -0.01 26.55
N LEU A 212 17.24 -1.06 27.01
CA LEU A 212 18.60 -0.98 27.55
C LEU A 212 19.68 -0.81 26.47
N THR A 213 19.38 -1.27 25.26
CA THR A 213 20.25 -1.11 24.08
C THR A 213 19.51 -0.36 22.97
N GLY A 214 20.21 -0.08 21.88
CA GLY A 214 19.67 0.50 20.65
C GLY A 214 19.73 -0.42 19.44
N MET A 215 19.86 -1.75 19.62
CA MET A 215 20.13 -2.70 18.52
C MET A 215 19.13 -2.61 17.35
N TYR A 216 17.84 -2.37 17.65
CA TYR A 216 16.78 -2.30 16.64
C TYR A 216 16.97 -1.17 15.62
N ARG A 217 17.70 -0.10 15.98
CA ARG A 217 18.01 1.02 15.07
C ARG A 217 18.95 0.60 13.93
N TYR A 218 19.85 -0.33 14.21
CA TYR A 218 20.87 -0.80 13.26
C TYR A 218 20.48 -2.12 12.58
N LYS A 219 19.49 -2.84 13.14
CA LYS A 219 18.84 -3.98 12.50
C LYS A 219 17.39 -4.15 12.99
N TYR A 220 16.44 -3.58 12.27
CA TYR A 220 15.03 -3.54 12.70
C TYR A 220 14.34 -4.91 12.81
N ARG A 221 14.79 -5.93 12.06
CA ARG A 221 14.25 -7.31 12.16
C ARG A 221 14.35 -7.89 13.57
N LEU A 222 15.25 -7.36 14.41
CA LEU A 222 15.37 -7.67 15.84
C LEU A 222 14.09 -7.40 16.65
N MET A 223 13.17 -6.56 16.14
CA MET A 223 11.83 -6.38 16.73
C MET A 223 11.05 -7.70 16.85
N ARG A 224 11.38 -8.73 16.06
CA ARG A 224 10.84 -10.08 16.23
C ARG A 224 11.24 -10.68 17.59
N GLN A 225 12.51 -10.58 17.96
CA GLN A 225 13.02 -11.11 19.23
C GLN A 225 12.53 -10.30 20.42
N ILE A 226 12.48 -8.97 20.30
CA ILE A 226 11.95 -8.09 21.36
C ILE A 226 10.49 -8.44 21.66
N ARG A 227 9.65 -8.57 20.62
CA ARG A 227 8.24 -8.97 20.81
C ARG A 227 8.12 -10.34 21.45
N MET A 228 8.88 -11.33 20.97
CA MET A 228 8.89 -12.68 21.56
C MET A 228 9.31 -12.67 23.04
N CYS A 229 10.27 -11.83 23.46
CA CYS A 229 10.66 -11.73 24.86
C CYS A 229 9.57 -11.06 25.71
N LYS A 230 8.83 -10.09 25.15
CA LYS A 230 7.65 -9.51 25.82
C LYS A 230 6.53 -10.55 25.97
N ASP A 231 6.25 -11.33 24.93
CA ASP A 231 5.24 -12.40 24.98
C ASP A 231 5.61 -13.45 26.04
N LEU A 232 6.89 -13.87 26.09
CA LEU A 232 7.40 -14.77 27.12
C LEU A 232 7.29 -14.15 28.53
N LYS A 233 7.62 -12.87 28.68
CA LYS A 233 7.45 -12.14 29.94
C LYS A 233 5.99 -12.19 30.40
N HIS A 234 5.03 -11.91 29.52
CA HIS A 234 3.60 -11.99 29.85
C HIS A 234 3.19 -13.40 30.27
N LEU A 235 3.59 -14.43 29.52
CA LEU A 235 3.30 -15.84 29.83
C LEU A 235 3.86 -16.24 31.20
N ILE A 236 5.12 -15.91 31.48
CA ILE A 236 5.80 -16.26 32.72
C ILE A 236 5.17 -15.51 33.89
N TYR A 237 4.96 -14.19 33.75
CA TYR A 237 4.47 -13.36 34.85
C TYR A 237 3.04 -13.71 35.24
N TYR A 238 2.20 -14.08 34.26
CA TYR A 238 0.84 -14.53 34.54
C TYR A 238 0.82 -15.82 35.36
N ARG A 239 1.76 -16.74 35.12
CA ARG A 239 1.86 -18.00 35.87
C ARG A 239 2.64 -17.87 37.19
N PHE A 240 3.57 -16.92 37.26
CA PHE A 240 4.43 -16.71 38.43
C PHE A 240 3.73 -15.87 39.51
N ASN A 241 3.01 -14.82 39.11
CA ASN A 241 2.32 -13.90 40.03
C ASN A 241 0.88 -14.38 40.36
N THR A 242 0.71 -15.68 40.62
CA THR A 242 -0.57 -16.27 41.03
C THR A 242 -0.52 -16.76 42.48
N GLY A 243 -1.64 -16.64 43.20
CA GLY A 243 -1.74 -17.00 44.61
C GLY A 243 -1.20 -15.88 45.53
N PRO A 244 -0.35 -16.18 46.53
CA PRO A 244 0.16 -15.18 47.46
C PRO A 244 1.22 -14.25 46.86
N VAL A 245 1.77 -14.57 45.68
CA VAL A 245 2.79 -13.76 45.00
C VAL A 245 2.11 -12.60 44.25
N GLY A 246 2.32 -11.38 44.75
CA GLY A 246 1.76 -10.16 44.18
C GLY A 246 2.42 -9.69 42.88
N LYS A 247 1.92 -8.56 42.36
CA LYS A 247 2.54 -7.88 41.21
C LYS A 247 3.72 -7.03 41.70
N GLY A 248 4.94 -7.45 41.38
CA GLY A 248 6.15 -6.72 41.73
C GLY A 248 7.40 -7.23 41.01
N PRO A 249 8.55 -6.56 41.18
CA PRO A 249 9.85 -7.12 40.82
C PRO A 249 10.15 -8.36 41.69
N GLY A 250 10.95 -9.31 41.18
CA GLY A 250 11.25 -10.57 41.88
C GLY A 250 11.06 -11.84 41.04
N CYS A 251 10.83 -11.73 39.73
CA CYS A 251 10.68 -12.89 38.85
C CYS A 251 12.03 -13.23 38.17
N GLY A 252 12.78 -14.16 38.76
CA GLY A 252 14.11 -14.57 38.28
C GLY A 252 14.14 -15.60 37.12
N PHE A 253 13.06 -15.77 36.35
CA PHE A 253 12.96 -16.86 35.36
C PHE A 253 13.47 -16.50 33.95
N TRP A 254 14.78 -16.23 33.84
CA TRP A 254 15.43 -15.66 32.64
C TRP A 254 15.79 -16.64 31.52
N ALA A 255 15.70 -17.94 31.76
CA ALA A 255 16.14 -18.96 30.81
C ALA A 255 15.42 -18.90 29.43
N PRO A 256 14.10 -18.68 29.32
CA PRO A 256 13.43 -18.60 28.03
C PRO A 256 13.89 -17.41 27.19
N MET A 257 13.98 -16.21 27.78
CA MET A 257 14.42 -15.01 27.08
C MET A 257 15.90 -15.09 26.69
N TRP A 258 16.75 -15.61 27.57
CA TRP A 258 18.17 -15.86 27.26
C TRP A 258 18.33 -16.74 26.01
N ARG A 259 17.51 -17.79 25.87
CA ARG A 259 17.54 -18.63 24.67
C ARG A 259 17.21 -17.86 23.41
N VAL A 260 16.21 -16.96 23.43
CA VAL A 260 15.85 -16.12 22.28
C VAL A 260 17.06 -15.33 21.78
N TRP A 261 17.81 -14.71 22.71
CA TRP A 261 19.01 -13.95 22.36
C TRP A 261 20.17 -14.80 21.86
N LEU A 262 20.35 -16.01 22.38
CA LEU A 262 21.32 -16.95 21.81
C LEU A 262 20.94 -17.44 20.40
N PHE A 263 19.64 -17.65 20.11
CA PHE A 263 19.18 -17.96 18.75
C PHE A 263 19.41 -16.79 17.79
N PHE A 264 19.22 -15.56 18.26
CA PHE A 264 19.59 -14.37 17.51
C PHE A 264 21.08 -14.33 17.22
N LEU A 265 21.94 -14.56 18.23
CA LEU A 265 23.39 -14.56 18.05
C LEU A 265 23.85 -15.61 17.03
N ARG A 266 23.28 -16.81 17.04
CA ARG A 266 23.57 -17.81 15.99
C ARG A 266 23.31 -17.29 14.58
N GLY A 267 22.18 -16.61 14.37
CA GLY A 267 21.81 -16.10 13.05
C GLY A 267 22.57 -14.84 12.64
N ILE A 268 23.02 -14.05 13.62
CA ILE A 268 23.69 -12.77 13.35
C ILE A 268 25.19 -12.91 13.13
N VAL A 269 25.85 -13.91 13.75
CA VAL A 269 27.30 -14.11 13.68
C VAL A 269 27.81 -14.16 12.23
N PRO A 270 27.29 -15.01 11.32
CA PRO A 270 27.79 -15.05 9.94
C PRO A 270 27.58 -13.74 9.17
N LEU A 271 26.50 -13.01 9.49
CA LEU A 271 26.22 -11.71 8.86
C LEU A 271 27.20 -10.65 9.34
N LEU A 272 27.49 -10.62 10.65
CA LEU A 272 28.44 -9.69 11.24
C LEU A 272 29.88 -9.99 10.84
N GLU A 273 30.27 -11.27 10.77
CA GLU A 273 31.58 -11.68 10.25
C GLU A 273 31.80 -11.13 8.84
N ARG A 274 30.83 -11.31 7.93
CA ARG A 274 30.91 -10.74 6.57
C ARG A 274 30.96 -9.20 6.58
N TRP A 275 30.14 -8.56 7.41
CA TRP A 275 30.08 -7.09 7.47
C TRP A 275 31.34 -6.46 8.06
N LEU A 276 31.88 -7.04 9.13
CA LEU A 276 33.11 -6.61 9.77
C LEU A 276 34.31 -6.96 8.91
N GLY A 277 34.34 -8.14 8.28
CA GLY A 277 35.36 -8.52 7.29
C GLY A 277 35.43 -7.51 6.15
N ASN A 278 34.30 -7.17 5.53
CA ASN A 278 34.24 -6.14 4.49
C ASN A 278 34.62 -4.74 4.98
N LEU A 279 34.32 -4.41 6.24
CA LEU A 279 34.70 -3.13 6.85
C LEU A 279 36.22 -3.05 7.05
N LEU A 280 36.82 -4.12 7.57
CA LEU A 280 38.25 -4.21 7.84
C LEU A 280 39.04 -4.27 6.52
N ALA A 281 38.65 -5.14 5.57
CA ALA A 281 39.26 -5.20 4.24
C ALA A 281 39.26 -3.81 3.59
N ARG A 282 38.12 -3.11 3.61
CA ARG A 282 38.03 -1.73 3.09
C ARG A 282 38.92 -0.72 3.83
N GLN A 283 39.15 -0.92 5.11
CA GLN A 283 39.96 -0.03 5.93
C GLN A 283 41.47 -0.26 5.72
N PHE A 284 41.88 -1.50 5.45
CA PHE A 284 43.28 -1.87 5.24
C PHE A 284 43.69 -1.85 3.76
N GLU A 285 42.87 -2.38 2.87
CA GLU A 285 43.13 -2.49 1.42
C GLU A 285 42.60 -1.28 0.64
N GLY A 286 41.71 -0.48 1.23
CA GLY A 286 41.08 0.66 0.58
C GLY A 286 39.81 0.31 -0.21
N ARG A 287 39.29 1.28 -0.97
CA ARG A 287 38.10 1.10 -1.82
C ARG A 287 38.49 1.00 -3.30
N HIS A 288 38.06 -0.05 -3.97
CA HIS A 288 38.14 -0.15 -5.44
C HIS A 288 37.08 0.75 -6.09
N SER A 289 37.50 1.72 -6.90
CA SER A 289 36.63 2.74 -7.51
C SER A 289 35.94 2.28 -8.80
N LYS A 290 36.55 1.38 -9.58
CA LYS A 290 36.07 0.93 -10.89
C LYS A 290 35.77 -0.58 -10.99
N GLY A 291 35.89 -1.34 -9.90
CA GLY A 291 35.83 -2.81 -9.96
C GLY A 291 34.45 -3.45 -10.06
N ILE A 292 33.36 -2.70 -9.86
CA ILE A 292 31.99 -3.25 -9.86
C ILE A 292 31.09 -2.40 -10.75
N ALA A 293 30.56 -3.02 -11.81
CA ALA A 293 29.55 -2.41 -12.66
C ALA A 293 28.31 -2.05 -11.81
N LYS A 294 27.85 -0.81 -11.92
CA LYS A 294 26.68 -0.34 -11.16
C LYS A 294 25.42 -0.82 -11.87
N THR A 295 24.54 -1.50 -11.14
CA THR A 295 23.22 -1.87 -11.65
C THR A 295 22.36 -0.63 -11.93
N VAL A 296 21.57 -0.68 -13.00
CA VAL A 296 20.61 0.37 -13.36
C VAL A 296 19.41 0.25 -12.43
N THR A 297 19.32 1.18 -11.48
CA THR A 297 18.18 1.29 -10.57
C THR A 297 17.19 2.32 -11.09
N LYS A 298 15.98 2.37 -10.50
CA LYS A 298 14.88 3.27 -10.91
C LYS A 298 15.30 4.72 -11.18
N GLN A 299 16.26 5.26 -10.43
CA GLN A 299 16.75 6.64 -10.62
C GLN A 299 17.46 6.86 -11.97
N ARG A 300 18.05 5.81 -12.55
CA ARG A 300 18.89 5.90 -13.76
C ARG A 300 18.26 5.35 -15.01
N VAL A 301 17.02 4.86 -14.94
CA VAL A 301 16.32 4.23 -16.07
C VAL A 301 16.23 5.20 -17.26
N GLU A 302 15.72 6.42 -17.03
CA GLU A 302 15.62 7.44 -18.09
C GLU A 302 16.99 7.84 -18.66
N SER A 303 17.97 8.12 -17.79
CA SER A 303 19.32 8.50 -18.24
C SER A 303 20.05 7.38 -18.99
N HIS A 304 19.74 6.13 -18.66
CA HIS A 304 20.35 4.97 -19.32
C HIS A 304 19.69 4.71 -20.66
N PHE A 305 18.36 4.85 -20.75
CA PHE A 305 17.63 4.83 -22.01
C PHE A 305 18.16 5.88 -22.99
N ASP A 306 18.36 7.13 -22.55
CA ASP A 306 18.95 8.18 -23.40
C ASP A 306 20.38 7.86 -23.85
N LEU A 307 21.16 7.17 -23.00
CA LEU A 307 22.52 6.73 -23.32
C LEU A 307 22.52 5.64 -24.38
N GLU A 308 21.65 4.64 -24.23
CA GLU A 308 21.50 3.52 -25.17
C GLU A 308 20.93 3.98 -26.50
N LEU A 309 19.90 4.83 -26.50
CA LEU A 309 19.31 5.41 -27.71
C LEU A 309 20.35 6.20 -28.50
N ARG A 310 21.15 7.06 -27.83
CA ARG A 310 22.23 7.80 -28.50
C ARG A 310 23.31 6.89 -29.05
N ALA A 311 23.62 5.79 -28.36
CA ALA A 311 24.60 4.81 -28.84
C ALA A 311 24.08 4.05 -30.07
N ALA A 312 22.80 3.65 -30.07
CA ALA A 312 22.15 2.99 -31.20
C ALA A 312 22.14 3.90 -32.44
N VAL A 313 21.65 5.15 -32.30
CA VAL A 313 21.65 6.12 -33.41
C VAL A 313 23.06 6.42 -33.90
N MET A 314 24.06 6.46 -33.00
CA MET A 314 25.46 6.64 -33.40
C MET A 314 25.95 5.50 -34.29
N HIS A 315 25.59 4.26 -33.98
CA HIS A 315 25.92 3.09 -34.81
C HIS A 315 25.27 3.22 -36.20
N ASP A 316 23.97 3.49 -36.27
CA ASP A 316 23.25 3.64 -37.54
C ASP A 316 23.84 4.77 -38.40
N VAL A 317 24.19 5.90 -37.77
CA VAL A 317 24.80 7.07 -38.43
C VAL A 317 26.17 6.74 -39.01
N LEU A 318 26.99 5.96 -38.30
CA LEU A 318 28.31 5.56 -38.79
C LEU A 318 28.22 4.57 -39.96
N ASP A 319 27.22 3.69 -39.94
CA ASP A 319 26.98 2.71 -41.00
C ASP A 319 26.38 3.35 -42.26
N ALA A 320 25.53 4.37 -42.10
CA ALA A 320 24.95 5.12 -43.22
C ALA A 320 25.94 6.10 -43.89
N MET A 321 27.06 6.43 -43.26
CA MET A 321 28.04 7.39 -43.80
C MET A 321 29.05 6.72 -44.74
N PRO A 322 29.26 7.27 -45.96
CA PRO A 322 30.28 6.77 -46.88
C PRO A 322 31.69 6.95 -46.33
N GLU A 323 32.62 6.13 -46.83
CA GLU A 323 34.02 6.12 -46.40
C GLU A 323 34.69 7.47 -46.68
N GLY A 324 34.98 8.24 -45.61
CA GLY A 324 35.65 9.54 -45.69
C GLY A 324 35.02 10.68 -44.84
N ILE A 325 33.77 10.53 -44.36
CA ILE A 325 33.01 11.64 -43.69
C ILE A 325 32.77 11.41 -42.18
N LYS A 326 33.30 10.31 -41.61
CA LYS A 326 32.68 9.57 -40.50
C LYS A 326 32.64 10.20 -39.09
N GLN A 327 33.53 11.12 -38.69
CA GLN A 327 33.63 11.48 -37.25
C GLN A 327 33.13 12.89 -36.86
N ASN A 328 33.29 13.91 -37.70
CA ASN A 328 32.97 15.29 -37.29
C ASN A 328 31.46 15.61 -37.34
N LYS A 329 30.69 14.93 -38.20
CA LYS A 329 29.25 15.21 -38.41
C LYS A 329 28.32 14.45 -37.46
N ALA A 330 28.79 13.38 -36.83
CA ALA A 330 27.96 12.53 -35.96
C ALA A 330 27.40 13.27 -34.74
N ARG A 331 28.19 14.19 -34.15
CA ARG A 331 27.74 15.04 -33.04
C ARG A 331 26.62 15.99 -33.47
N THR A 332 26.69 16.54 -34.68
CA THR A 332 25.67 17.44 -35.25
C THR A 332 24.37 16.67 -35.52
N ILE A 333 24.46 15.44 -36.03
CA ILE A 333 23.28 14.58 -36.24
C ILE A 333 22.58 14.28 -34.90
N LEU A 334 23.33 13.99 -33.83
CA LEU A 334 22.74 13.81 -32.49
C LEU A 334 22.10 15.09 -31.92
N GLN A 335 22.59 16.27 -32.30
CA GLN A 335 21.93 17.54 -31.97
C GLN A 335 20.60 17.66 -32.70
N HIS A 336 20.55 17.32 -33.99
CA HIS A 336 19.30 17.27 -34.76
C HIS A 336 18.30 16.27 -34.18
N LEU A 337 18.72 15.08 -33.76
CA LEU A 337 17.87 14.11 -33.05
C LEU A 337 17.30 14.70 -31.75
N SER A 338 18.15 15.39 -30.97
CA SER A 338 17.71 16.01 -29.71
C SER A 338 16.73 17.16 -29.94
N GLU A 339 16.89 17.89 -31.05
CA GLU A 339 16.04 19.01 -31.43
C GLU A 339 14.71 18.53 -32.01
N ALA A 340 14.73 17.53 -32.90
CA ALA A 340 13.53 16.89 -33.42
C ALA A 340 12.64 16.34 -32.27
N TRP A 341 13.25 15.75 -31.23
CA TRP A 341 12.51 15.31 -30.04
C TRP A 341 11.88 16.48 -29.24
N ARG A 342 12.52 17.64 -29.21
CA ARG A 342 11.96 18.86 -28.59
C ARG A 342 10.81 19.42 -29.43
N CYS A 343 11.01 19.57 -30.75
CA CYS A 343 9.98 20.00 -31.69
C CYS A 343 8.75 19.09 -31.59
N TRP A 344 8.95 17.77 -31.53
CA TRP A 344 7.87 16.82 -31.32
C TRP A 344 7.13 17.11 -30.00
N LYS A 345 7.82 17.28 -28.87
CA LYS A 345 7.17 17.60 -27.57
C LYS A 345 6.44 18.94 -27.57
N ALA A 346 6.89 19.90 -28.36
CA ALA A 346 6.29 21.23 -28.53
C ALA A 346 5.17 21.27 -29.58
N ASN A 347 4.95 20.17 -30.30
CA ASN A 347 4.04 20.12 -31.45
C ASN A 347 4.42 21.10 -32.58
N ILE A 348 5.72 21.35 -32.75
CA ILE A 348 6.28 22.18 -33.82
C ILE A 348 6.69 21.26 -34.97
N PRO A 349 6.29 21.55 -36.23
CA PRO A 349 6.74 20.77 -37.37
C PRO A 349 8.26 20.90 -37.52
N TRP A 350 8.97 19.78 -37.43
CA TRP A 350 10.42 19.74 -37.60
C TRP A 350 10.75 19.54 -39.09
N LYS A 351 11.37 20.54 -39.71
CA LYS A 351 11.87 20.47 -41.08
C LYS A 351 13.15 21.29 -41.17
N VAL A 352 14.26 20.65 -41.54
CA VAL A 352 15.59 21.30 -41.61
C VAL A 352 15.96 21.50 -43.07
N PRO A 353 16.12 22.76 -43.55
CA PRO A 353 16.57 23.01 -44.92
C PRO A 353 17.96 22.41 -45.18
N GLY A 354 18.10 21.65 -46.27
CA GLY A 354 19.40 21.10 -46.71
C GLY A 354 19.89 19.85 -45.97
N LEU A 355 19.04 19.19 -45.18
CA LEU A 355 19.39 17.91 -44.54
C LEU A 355 19.33 16.76 -45.57
N PRO A 356 20.29 15.84 -45.60
CA PRO A 356 20.22 14.66 -46.47
C PRO A 356 19.03 13.77 -46.13
N VAL A 357 18.27 13.35 -47.15
CA VAL A 357 17.08 12.48 -47.01
C VAL A 357 17.32 11.22 -46.16
N PRO A 358 18.47 10.51 -46.24
CA PRO A 358 18.70 9.36 -45.37
C PRO A 358 18.73 9.69 -43.88
N ILE A 359 19.28 10.87 -43.52
CA ILE A 359 19.33 11.35 -42.13
C ILE A 359 17.97 11.90 -41.70
N GLU A 360 17.27 12.58 -42.62
CA GLU A 360 15.93 13.12 -42.39
C GLU A 360 14.89 12.03 -42.14
N ASN A 361 15.03 10.83 -42.73
CA ASN A 361 14.12 9.69 -42.48
C ASN A 361 14.53 8.88 -41.23
N MET A 362 15.83 8.70 -40.99
CA MET A 362 16.35 7.93 -39.85
C MET A 362 16.00 8.57 -38.49
N ILE A 363 15.95 9.91 -38.41
CA ILE A 363 15.63 10.62 -37.17
C ILE A 363 14.17 10.37 -36.72
N PRO A 364 13.13 10.60 -37.56
CA PRO A 364 11.75 10.26 -37.26
C PRO A 364 11.52 8.78 -36.91
N ASP A 365 12.16 7.84 -37.63
CA ASP A 365 11.98 6.40 -37.39
C ASP A 365 12.53 5.97 -36.02
N ASN A 366 13.70 6.47 -35.62
CA ASN A 366 14.27 6.24 -34.29
C ASN A 366 13.52 7.00 -33.19
N GLU A 367 12.92 8.14 -33.50
CA GLU A 367 12.01 8.83 -32.57
C GLU A 367 10.70 8.07 -32.35
N VAL A 368 10.17 7.34 -33.33
CA VAL A 368 8.95 6.55 -33.19
C VAL A 368 9.09 5.52 -32.07
N GLN A 369 10.25 4.86 -31.94
CA GLN A 369 10.50 3.97 -30.81
C GLN A 369 10.48 4.71 -29.46
N GLY A 370 11.13 5.88 -29.37
CA GLY A 370 11.09 6.72 -28.17
C GLY A 370 9.68 7.19 -27.80
N ARG A 371 8.86 7.53 -28.81
CA ARG A 371 7.44 7.92 -28.66
C ARG A 371 6.59 6.77 -28.12
N LEU A 372 6.79 5.56 -28.64
CA LEU A 372 6.07 4.36 -28.19
C LEU A 372 6.38 4.02 -26.74
N VAL A 373 7.66 4.09 -26.36
CA VAL A 373 8.09 3.84 -24.97
C VAL A 373 7.53 4.90 -24.02
N ASP A 374 7.56 6.18 -24.41
CA ASP A 374 7.04 7.27 -23.56
C ASP A 374 5.51 7.18 -23.39
N SER A 375 4.79 6.84 -24.46
CA SER A 375 3.33 6.62 -24.45
C SER A 375 2.93 5.41 -23.60
N MET A 376 3.61 4.27 -23.77
CA MET A 376 3.35 3.07 -22.97
C MET A 376 3.62 3.32 -21.48
N LEU A 377 4.74 3.97 -21.16
CA LEU A 377 5.11 4.31 -19.78
C LEU A 377 4.07 5.25 -19.15
N LEU A 378 3.56 6.23 -19.91
CA LEU A 378 2.51 7.13 -19.46
C LEU A 378 1.23 6.36 -19.09
N THR A 379 0.73 5.49 -19.96
CA THR A 379 -0.48 4.69 -19.69
C THR A 379 -0.34 3.84 -18.44
N ILE A 380 0.82 3.18 -18.26
CA ILE A 380 1.10 2.38 -17.06
C ILE A 380 1.12 3.26 -15.81
N ILE A 381 1.71 4.45 -15.87
CA ILE A 381 1.78 5.36 -14.71
C ILE A 381 0.40 5.92 -14.37
N VAL A 382 -0.39 6.31 -15.37
CA VAL A 382 -1.78 6.77 -15.19
C VAL A 382 -2.58 5.70 -14.47
N GLU A 383 -2.53 4.45 -14.94
CA GLU A 383 -3.29 3.36 -14.34
C GLU A 383 -2.82 3.06 -12.90
N ARG A 384 -1.51 3.17 -12.63
CA ARG A 384 -0.98 3.03 -11.28
C ARG A 384 -1.44 4.15 -10.34
N ILE A 385 -1.50 5.39 -10.82
CA ILE A 385 -1.99 6.55 -10.05
C ILE A 385 -3.49 6.37 -9.77
N ARG A 386 -4.27 6.04 -10.80
CA ARG A 386 -5.72 5.80 -10.70
C ARG A 386 -6.06 4.67 -9.74
N ARG A 387 -5.27 3.59 -9.70
CA ARG A 387 -5.43 2.47 -8.74
C ARG A 387 -4.83 2.75 -7.36
N CYS A 388 -4.36 3.97 -7.09
CA CYS A 388 -3.72 4.34 -5.82
C CYS A 388 -2.53 3.44 -5.44
N VAL A 389 -1.80 2.93 -6.44
CA VAL A 389 -0.55 2.17 -6.21
C VAL A 389 0.53 3.14 -5.71
N ILE A 390 1.50 2.63 -4.95
CA ILE A 390 2.64 3.43 -4.47
C ILE A 390 3.41 4.01 -5.66
N VAL A 391 3.33 5.34 -5.80
CA VAL A 391 4.01 6.15 -6.80
C VAL A 391 4.73 7.32 -6.11
N HIS A 392 5.90 7.71 -6.61
CA HIS A 392 6.63 8.86 -6.05
C HIS A 392 6.04 10.17 -6.56
N LYS A 393 6.04 11.20 -5.71
CA LYS A 393 5.59 12.56 -6.06
C LYS A 393 6.22 13.12 -7.34
N THR A 394 7.50 12.83 -7.58
CA THR A 394 8.21 13.26 -8.80
C THR A 394 7.66 12.60 -10.05
N VAL A 395 7.21 11.34 -9.95
CA VAL A 395 6.58 10.61 -11.05
C VAL A 395 5.20 11.19 -11.36
N CYS A 396 4.39 11.52 -10.34
CA CYS A 396 3.09 12.17 -10.56
C CYS A 396 3.26 13.52 -11.29
N ARG A 397 4.20 14.38 -10.85
CA ARG A 397 4.47 15.67 -11.51
C ARG A 397 4.95 15.51 -12.95
N LYS A 398 5.82 14.52 -13.21
CA LYS A 398 6.26 14.21 -14.58
C LYS A 398 5.10 13.73 -15.44
N ASN A 399 4.25 12.86 -14.89
CA ASN A 399 3.09 12.33 -15.59
C ASN A 399 2.10 13.43 -15.97
N LEU A 400 1.79 14.33 -15.02
CA LEU A 400 0.97 15.51 -15.27
C LEU A 400 1.52 16.32 -16.45
N GLY A 401 2.81 16.67 -16.43
CA GLY A 401 3.42 17.42 -17.54
C GLY A 401 3.41 16.69 -18.90
N ARG A 402 3.46 15.35 -18.89
CA ARG A 402 3.33 14.54 -20.12
C ARG A 402 1.88 14.52 -20.62
N LEU A 403 0.91 14.35 -19.73
CA LEU A 403 -0.51 14.39 -20.06
C LEU A 403 -0.93 15.75 -20.59
N THR A 404 -0.45 16.85 -19.98
CA THR A 404 -0.71 18.21 -20.48
C THR A 404 -0.25 18.37 -21.93
N ARG A 405 0.97 17.91 -22.27
CA ARG A 405 1.48 17.97 -23.64
C ARG A 405 0.70 17.08 -24.61
N LEU A 406 0.33 15.88 -24.20
CA LEU A 406 -0.47 14.98 -25.04
C LEU A 406 -1.86 15.55 -25.32
N TRP A 407 -2.49 16.15 -24.31
CA TRP A 407 -3.80 16.77 -24.48
C TRP A 407 -3.74 17.98 -25.41
N LEU A 408 -2.74 18.86 -25.24
CA LEU A 408 -2.51 20.00 -26.13
C LEU A 408 -2.20 19.60 -27.58
N LYS A 409 -1.58 18.44 -27.80
CA LYS A 409 -1.38 17.93 -29.17
C LYS A 409 -2.68 17.47 -29.82
N ALA A 410 -3.58 16.89 -29.05
CA ALA A 410 -4.82 16.30 -29.55
C ALA A 410 -5.93 17.36 -29.74
N GLU A 411 -6.18 18.16 -28.71
CA GLU A 411 -7.32 19.08 -28.65
C GLU A 411 -6.92 20.53 -28.93
N GLN A 412 -5.62 20.83 -29.04
CA GLN A 412 -5.03 22.16 -29.26
C GLN A 412 -5.44 23.25 -28.22
N VAL A 413 -6.27 22.95 -27.24
CA VAL A 413 -6.67 23.87 -26.16
C VAL A 413 -5.85 23.56 -24.90
N GLY A 414 -5.61 24.52 -23.98
CA GLY A 414 -5.16 24.27 -22.59
C GLY A 414 -3.96 25.08 -22.06
N ILE A 415 -4.02 25.49 -20.78
CA ILE A 415 -2.94 26.26 -20.12
C ILE A 415 -2.31 25.42 -19.01
N GLU A 416 -3.00 25.01 -17.95
CA GLU A 416 -2.47 24.04 -16.98
C GLU A 416 -3.52 23.00 -16.57
N PHE A 417 -3.09 21.94 -15.89
CA PHE A 417 -4.00 20.90 -15.41
C PHE A 417 -3.90 20.74 -13.90
N MET A 418 -5.06 20.72 -13.24
CA MET A 418 -5.20 20.22 -11.89
C MET A 418 -5.39 18.70 -11.95
N ASP A 419 -4.49 17.98 -11.26
CA ASP A 419 -4.52 16.52 -11.18
C ASP A 419 -5.37 16.07 -9.98
N LEU A 420 -6.54 15.49 -10.27
CA LEU A 420 -7.40 14.85 -9.28
C LEU A 420 -7.14 13.33 -9.16
N TYR A 421 -6.04 12.84 -9.73
CA TYR A 421 -5.59 11.44 -9.79
C TYR A 421 -6.48 10.49 -10.60
N SER A 422 -7.77 10.77 -10.74
CA SER A 422 -8.70 10.04 -11.60
C SER A 422 -8.85 10.67 -12.97
N TYR A 423 -8.95 11.99 -13.02
CA TYR A 423 -9.08 12.79 -14.23
C TYR A 423 -8.38 14.14 -14.01
N LEU A 424 -8.17 14.85 -15.11
CA LEU A 424 -7.53 16.16 -15.10
C LEU A 424 -8.56 17.25 -15.38
N ILE A 425 -8.46 18.37 -14.67
CA ILE A 425 -9.28 19.56 -14.91
C ILE A 425 -8.39 20.64 -15.51
N PRO A 426 -8.73 21.21 -16.69
CA PRO A 426 -8.00 22.33 -17.24
C PRO A 426 -8.21 23.58 -16.37
N VAL A 427 -7.11 24.25 -16.06
CA VAL A 427 -7.08 25.52 -15.33
C VAL A 427 -6.49 26.58 -16.27
N TYR A 428 -7.21 27.69 -16.41
CA TYR A 428 -6.81 28.78 -17.28
C TYR A 428 -6.35 29.96 -16.42
N GLU A 429 -5.20 30.52 -16.79
CA GLU A 429 -4.70 31.75 -16.20
C GLU A 429 -5.03 32.91 -17.15
N ILE A 430 -5.80 33.87 -16.66
CA ILE A 430 -6.23 35.07 -17.39
C ILE A 430 -5.52 36.27 -16.78
N GLU A 431 -5.21 37.27 -17.60
CA GLU A 431 -4.59 38.50 -17.14
C GLU A 431 -5.46 39.19 -16.06
N PRO A 432 -4.88 39.68 -14.95
CA PRO A 432 -5.66 40.26 -13.85
C PRO A 432 -6.55 41.44 -14.26
N LEU A 433 -6.10 42.28 -15.19
CA LEU A 433 -6.88 43.44 -15.65
C LEU A 433 -8.14 42.99 -16.39
N GLU A 434 -8.01 42.03 -17.30
CA GLU A 434 -9.12 41.43 -18.03
C GLU A 434 -10.06 40.65 -17.10
N LYS A 435 -9.51 40.03 -16.05
CA LYS A 435 -10.31 39.31 -15.06
C LYS A 435 -11.25 40.24 -14.29
N ILE A 436 -10.85 41.48 -14.01
CA ILE A 436 -11.70 42.48 -13.35
C ILE A 436 -12.88 42.84 -14.26
N THR A 437 -12.62 43.07 -15.56
CA THR A 437 -13.68 43.38 -16.52
C THR A 437 -14.63 42.21 -16.72
N ASP A 438 -14.09 40.99 -16.83
CA ASP A 438 -14.87 39.75 -16.99
C ASP A 438 -15.75 39.49 -15.76
N ALA A 439 -15.22 39.73 -14.55
CA ALA A 439 -15.95 39.56 -13.30
C ALA A 439 -17.09 40.58 -13.16
N TYR A 440 -16.84 41.86 -13.48
CA TYR A 440 -17.88 42.87 -13.51
C TYR A 440 -18.99 42.50 -14.51
N LEU A 441 -18.58 42.07 -15.71
CA LEU A 441 -19.53 41.66 -16.76
C LEU A 441 -20.36 40.45 -16.33
N ASP A 442 -19.75 39.42 -15.75
CA ASP A 442 -20.46 38.25 -15.21
C ASP A 442 -21.54 38.64 -14.21
N GLN A 443 -21.20 39.48 -13.23
CA GLN A 443 -22.16 39.96 -12.23
C GLN A 443 -23.30 40.77 -12.85
N TYR A 444 -22.99 41.64 -13.80
CA TYR A 444 -24.00 42.41 -14.53
C TYR A 444 -24.95 41.52 -15.33
N LEU A 445 -24.41 40.52 -16.05
CA LEU A 445 -25.18 39.59 -16.87
C LEU A 445 -26.12 38.72 -16.02
N TRP A 446 -25.65 38.20 -14.90
CA TRP A 446 -26.48 37.41 -13.99
C TRP A 446 -27.58 38.24 -13.33
N TYR A 447 -27.27 39.46 -12.88
CA TYR A 447 -28.25 40.36 -12.28
C TYR A 447 -29.37 40.75 -13.26
N GLU A 448 -29.03 41.19 -14.48
CA GLU A 448 -30.04 41.54 -15.49
C GLU A 448 -30.76 40.30 -16.04
N GLY A 449 -30.08 39.15 -16.11
CA GLY A 449 -30.67 37.87 -16.53
C GLY A 449 -31.77 37.39 -15.57
N ASP A 450 -31.52 37.45 -14.26
CA ASP A 450 -32.50 37.07 -13.24
C ASP A 450 -33.66 38.07 -13.15
N LYS A 451 -33.35 39.38 -13.17
CA LYS A 451 -34.35 40.46 -13.17
C LYS A 451 -35.35 40.36 -14.31
N ARG A 452 -34.94 39.82 -15.46
CA ARG A 452 -35.78 39.64 -16.66
C ARG A 452 -36.32 38.22 -16.79
N HIS A 453 -36.08 37.35 -15.80
CA HIS A 453 -36.46 35.93 -15.81
C HIS A 453 -36.02 35.19 -17.08
N LEU A 454 -34.78 35.43 -17.52
CA LEU A 454 -34.20 34.81 -18.72
C LEU A 454 -34.11 33.29 -18.59
N PHE A 455 -33.69 32.82 -17.41
CA PHE A 455 -33.46 31.39 -17.16
C PHE A 455 -34.72 30.77 -16.52
N PRO A 456 -35.33 29.76 -17.17
CA PRO A 456 -36.49 29.06 -16.61
C PRO A 456 -36.14 28.19 -15.41
N ASN A 457 -37.17 27.84 -14.64
CA ASN A 457 -37.11 27.11 -13.36
C ASN A 457 -36.36 25.75 -13.40
N TRP A 458 -36.23 25.12 -14.57
CA TRP A 458 -35.57 23.81 -14.73
C TRP A 458 -34.04 23.89 -14.89
N ILE A 459 -33.48 25.09 -15.09
CA ILE A 459 -32.03 25.27 -15.19
C ILE A 459 -31.43 25.34 -13.77
N LYS A 460 -30.49 24.45 -13.50
CA LYS A 460 -29.78 24.31 -12.22
C LYS A 460 -28.26 24.30 -12.46
N PRO A 461 -27.43 24.68 -11.48
CA PRO A 461 -27.78 25.19 -10.15
C PRO A 461 -28.44 26.58 -10.20
N ALA A 462 -29.34 26.82 -9.26
CA ALA A 462 -29.97 28.12 -9.01
C ALA A 462 -29.67 28.53 -7.57
N ASP A 463 -29.64 29.84 -7.30
CA ASP A 463 -29.21 30.37 -6.00
C ASP A 463 -30.17 30.04 -4.84
N SER A 464 -31.42 29.71 -5.16
CA SER A 464 -32.45 29.39 -4.19
C SER A 464 -32.23 28.07 -3.44
N GLU A 465 -31.46 27.14 -4.00
CA GLU A 465 -31.44 25.75 -3.53
C GLU A 465 -30.03 25.13 -3.57
N PRO A 466 -29.53 24.57 -2.45
CA PRO A 466 -28.32 23.75 -2.49
C PRO A 466 -28.60 22.39 -3.16
N PRO A 467 -27.57 21.72 -3.73
CA PRO A 467 -27.77 20.46 -4.46
C PRO A 467 -28.51 19.35 -3.69
N PRO A 468 -28.31 19.13 -2.37
CA PRO A 468 -29.10 18.15 -1.63
C PRO A 468 -30.60 18.49 -1.55
N LEU A 469 -30.94 19.78 -1.44
CA LEU A 469 -32.34 20.23 -1.45
C LEU A 469 -32.96 20.06 -2.83
N LEU A 470 -32.18 20.28 -3.90
CA LEU A 470 -32.62 20.00 -5.27
C LEU A 470 -32.97 18.52 -5.45
N VAL A 471 -32.14 17.61 -4.94
CA VAL A 471 -32.42 16.16 -4.98
C VAL A 471 -33.67 15.83 -4.15
N TYR A 472 -33.83 16.44 -2.97
CA TYR A 472 -35.02 16.25 -2.16
C TYR A 472 -36.30 16.72 -2.89
N LYS A 473 -36.27 17.92 -3.47
CA LYS A 473 -37.37 18.45 -4.29
C LYS A 473 -37.66 17.58 -5.52
N TRP A 474 -36.62 17.01 -6.14
CA TRP A 474 -36.78 16.05 -7.23
C TRP A 474 -37.54 14.79 -6.78
N CYS A 475 -37.13 14.17 -5.67
CA CYS A 475 -37.80 12.99 -5.12
C CYS A 475 -39.25 13.29 -4.70
N GLN A 476 -39.47 14.42 -4.01
CA GLN A 476 -40.80 14.86 -3.60
C GLN A 476 -41.68 15.16 -4.81
N GLY A 477 -41.11 15.81 -5.82
CA GLY A 477 -41.75 16.13 -7.08
C GLY A 477 -42.21 14.89 -7.83
N ILE A 478 -41.35 13.87 -7.96
CA ILE A 478 -41.73 12.57 -8.54
C ILE A 478 -42.91 11.97 -7.77
N ASN A 479 -42.83 11.94 -6.43
CA ASN A 479 -43.85 11.31 -5.61
C ASN A 479 -45.21 12.01 -5.67
N ASN A 480 -45.22 13.31 -5.95
CA ASN A 480 -46.44 14.13 -5.99
C ASN A 480 -47.12 14.13 -7.38
N LEU A 481 -46.54 13.49 -8.40
CA LEU A 481 -47.15 13.37 -9.72
C LEU A 481 -48.40 12.48 -9.68
N GLN A 482 -49.38 12.81 -10.53
CA GLN A 482 -50.66 12.10 -10.56
C GLN A 482 -50.50 10.66 -11.07
N GLY A 483 -50.82 9.67 -10.22
CA GLY A 483 -50.86 8.26 -10.59
C GLY A 483 -49.50 7.63 -10.92
N ILE A 484 -48.38 8.26 -10.54
CA ILE A 484 -47.03 7.86 -10.96
C ILE A 484 -46.64 6.43 -10.57
N TRP A 485 -47.16 5.93 -9.45
CA TRP A 485 -46.85 4.59 -8.93
C TRP A 485 -47.90 3.55 -9.34
N ASP A 486 -48.96 3.95 -10.03
CA ASP A 486 -49.98 3.03 -10.49
C ASP A 486 -49.54 2.34 -11.78
N THR A 487 -49.48 1.01 -11.75
CA THR A 487 -49.05 0.18 -12.88
C THR A 487 -50.11 -0.85 -13.28
N SER A 488 -51.36 -0.72 -12.79
CA SER A 488 -52.44 -1.67 -13.11
C SER A 488 -52.68 -1.80 -14.62
N ASP A 489 -52.58 -0.67 -15.32
CA ASP A 489 -52.92 -0.55 -16.75
C ASP A 489 -51.68 -0.68 -17.66
N GLY A 490 -50.59 -1.27 -17.13
CA GLY A 490 -49.34 -1.43 -17.88
C GLY A 490 -48.60 -0.12 -18.17
N GLN A 491 -48.80 0.90 -17.32
CA GLN A 491 -48.06 2.16 -17.37
C GLN A 491 -46.59 1.95 -16.97
N CYS A 492 -45.70 2.74 -17.57
CA CYS A 492 -44.26 2.64 -17.36
C CYS A 492 -43.66 4.01 -17.02
N VAL A 493 -42.96 4.09 -15.88
CA VAL A 493 -42.13 5.25 -15.52
C VAL A 493 -40.70 5.01 -15.99
N VAL A 494 -40.12 5.97 -16.69
CA VAL A 494 -38.73 5.91 -17.15
C VAL A 494 -37.99 7.16 -16.67
N MET A 495 -36.93 6.96 -15.90
CA MET A 495 -36.00 8.04 -15.53
C MET A 495 -34.77 7.97 -16.44
N LEU A 496 -34.54 9.04 -17.19
CA LEU A 496 -33.36 9.19 -18.05
C LEU A 496 -32.39 10.18 -17.41
N GLN A 497 -31.18 9.70 -17.11
CA GLN A 497 -30.06 10.54 -16.68
C GLN A 497 -28.97 10.47 -17.74
N THR A 498 -28.66 11.60 -18.36
CA THR A 498 -27.64 11.69 -19.41
C THR A 498 -26.80 12.95 -19.22
N LYS A 499 -25.74 13.04 -20.01
CA LYS A 499 -24.83 14.19 -20.03
C LYS A 499 -24.61 14.61 -21.48
N PHE A 500 -24.57 15.91 -21.72
CA PHE A 500 -24.11 16.42 -23.01
C PHE A 500 -22.62 16.16 -23.17
N GLU A 501 -22.26 15.19 -24.01
CA GLU A 501 -20.87 14.91 -24.32
C GLU A 501 -20.22 16.05 -25.09
N LYS A 502 -19.00 16.41 -24.71
CA LYS A 502 -18.22 17.50 -25.33
C LYS A 502 -18.97 18.84 -25.40
N PHE A 503 -19.87 19.08 -24.45
CA PHE A 503 -20.70 20.29 -24.40
C PHE A 503 -19.90 21.58 -24.54
N PHE A 504 -18.80 21.72 -23.80
CA PHE A 504 -17.97 22.92 -23.84
C PHE A 504 -17.06 23.00 -25.07
N GLU A 505 -16.61 21.85 -25.57
CA GLU A 505 -15.65 21.76 -26.68
C GLU A 505 -16.32 22.02 -28.03
N LYS A 506 -17.63 21.75 -28.14
CA LYS A 506 -18.37 21.82 -29.41
C LYS A 506 -19.16 23.11 -29.67
N ILE A 507 -18.91 24.15 -28.88
CA ILE A 507 -19.59 25.45 -29.07
C ILE A 507 -18.92 26.22 -30.21
N ASP A 508 -19.66 26.40 -31.30
CA ASP A 508 -19.24 27.27 -32.40
C ASP A 508 -19.42 28.75 -32.01
N LEU A 509 -18.31 29.49 -32.01
CA LEU A 509 -18.28 30.90 -31.62
C LEU A 509 -19.08 31.80 -32.57
N THR A 510 -19.20 31.42 -33.85
CA THR A 510 -19.97 32.20 -34.83
C THR A 510 -21.47 32.09 -34.58
N MET A 511 -21.96 30.88 -34.31
CA MET A 511 -23.35 30.64 -33.92
C MET A 511 -23.64 31.26 -32.55
N LEU A 512 -22.70 31.13 -31.60
CA LEU A 512 -22.83 31.71 -30.27
C LEU A 512 -23.01 33.24 -30.33
N ASN A 513 -22.26 33.94 -31.20
CA ASN A 513 -22.40 35.39 -31.35
C ASN A 513 -23.83 35.78 -31.76
N ARG A 514 -24.39 35.08 -32.75
CA ARG A 514 -25.76 35.33 -33.22
C ARG A 514 -26.80 35.08 -32.14
N LEU A 515 -26.63 34.02 -31.34
CA LEU A 515 -27.54 33.70 -30.23
C LEU A 515 -27.43 34.76 -29.12
N LEU A 516 -26.22 35.16 -28.72
CA LEU A 516 -26.03 36.16 -27.67
C LEU A 516 -26.61 37.53 -28.04
N ARG A 517 -26.56 37.92 -29.32
CA ARG A 517 -27.18 39.16 -29.82
C ARG A 517 -28.72 39.20 -29.67
N LEU A 518 -29.38 38.06 -29.46
CA LEU A 518 -30.82 38.03 -29.20
C LEU A 518 -31.17 38.51 -27.79
N VAL A 519 -30.22 38.43 -26.85
CA VAL A 519 -30.47 38.67 -25.42
C VAL A 519 -29.61 39.82 -24.88
N LEU A 520 -28.42 40.03 -25.45
CA LEU A 520 -27.44 41.03 -25.04
C LEU A 520 -27.27 42.11 -26.11
N ASP A 521 -26.73 43.26 -25.69
CA ASP A 521 -26.27 44.28 -26.63
C ASP A 521 -25.15 43.74 -27.53
N HIS A 522 -25.12 44.19 -28.78
CA HIS A 522 -24.17 43.76 -29.79
C HIS A 522 -22.72 43.88 -29.35
N ASN A 523 -22.35 44.97 -28.66
CA ASN A 523 -20.99 45.19 -28.15
C ASN A 523 -20.59 44.12 -27.11
N ILE A 524 -21.53 43.74 -26.24
CA ILE A 524 -21.28 42.72 -25.21
C ILE A 524 -21.17 41.34 -25.85
N ALA A 525 -22.05 41.03 -26.81
CA ALA A 525 -22.01 39.77 -27.54
C ALA A 525 -20.69 39.61 -28.33
N ASP A 526 -20.21 40.69 -28.97
CA ASP A 526 -18.94 40.72 -29.68
C ASP A 526 -17.75 40.58 -28.73
N TYR A 527 -17.79 41.22 -27.56
CA TYR A 527 -16.78 41.05 -26.52
C TYR A 527 -16.69 39.60 -26.03
N VAL A 528 -17.83 39.01 -25.62
CA VAL A 528 -17.90 37.64 -25.10
C VAL A 528 -17.38 36.62 -26.11
N THR A 529 -17.70 36.79 -27.39
CA THR A 529 -17.25 35.86 -28.44
C THR A 529 -15.80 36.07 -28.85
N ALA A 530 -15.34 37.31 -28.98
CA ALA A 530 -13.93 37.59 -29.23
C ALA A 530 -13.02 37.09 -28.09
N LYS A 531 -13.50 37.19 -26.84
CA LYS A 531 -12.75 36.76 -25.66
C LYS A 531 -12.51 35.25 -25.56
N ASN A 532 -13.34 34.45 -26.23
CA ASN A 532 -13.11 33.01 -26.36
C ASN A 532 -12.07 32.66 -27.44
N ASN A 533 -11.79 33.59 -28.37
CA ASN A 533 -10.82 33.42 -29.45
C ASN A 533 -9.44 33.96 -29.07
N VAL A 534 -8.81 33.33 -28.07
CA VAL A 534 -7.49 33.74 -27.55
C VAL A 534 -6.42 32.67 -27.78
N VAL A 535 -5.16 33.09 -27.77
CA VAL A 535 -4.01 32.17 -27.85
C VAL A 535 -3.77 31.55 -26.48
N LEU A 536 -3.96 30.23 -26.40
CA LEU A 536 -3.64 29.42 -25.24
C LEU A 536 -2.17 29.01 -25.34
N SER A 537 -1.43 29.20 -24.25
CA SER A 537 -0.01 28.87 -24.19
C SER A 537 0.30 27.97 -23.00
N TYR A 538 1.11 26.95 -23.25
CA TYR A 538 1.72 26.11 -22.21
C TYR A 538 3.19 25.91 -22.55
N LYS A 539 4.07 26.59 -21.81
CA LYS A 539 5.52 26.55 -22.01
C LYS A 539 5.90 26.89 -23.46
N ASP A 540 6.24 25.88 -24.25
CA ASP A 540 6.71 25.91 -25.63
C ASP A 540 5.60 25.63 -26.66
N MET A 541 4.36 25.39 -26.22
CA MET A 541 3.20 25.14 -27.08
C MET A 541 2.28 26.37 -27.08
N SER A 542 1.82 26.79 -28.26
CA SER A 542 0.81 27.83 -28.42
C SER A 542 -0.22 27.43 -29.48
N HIS A 543 -1.49 27.79 -29.24
CA HIS A 543 -2.57 27.58 -30.19
C HIS A 543 -3.68 28.60 -29.99
N THR A 544 -4.31 29.05 -31.07
CA THR A 544 -5.44 29.99 -31.04
C THR A 544 -6.75 29.24 -30.93
N ASN A 545 -7.51 29.46 -29.86
CA ASN A 545 -8.79 28.78 -29.63
C ASN A 545 -9.90 29.28 -30.58
N SER A 546 -10.00 28.71 -31.77
CA SER A 546 -11.03 29.08 -32.76
C SER A 546 -12.37 28.37 -32.55
N TYR A 547 -12.41 27.31 -31.74
CA TYR A 547 -13.57 26.46 -31.54
C TYR A 547 -13.69 26.00 -30.08
N GLY A 548 -14.90 26.01 -29.55
CA GLY A 548 -15.16 25.66 -28.15
C GLY A 548 -14.99 26.83 -27.19
N LEU A 549 -15.60 26.67 -26.02
CA LEU A 549 -15.67 27.68 -24.97
C LEU A 549 -14.53 27.52 -23.95
N ILE A 550 -13.92 28.63 -23.55
CA ILE A 550 -12.93 28.66 -22.48
C ILE A 550 -13.63 28.73 -21.13
N ARG A 551 -13.57 27.63 -20.37
CA ARG A 551 -14.27 27.49 -19.07
C ARG A 551 -13.73 28.40 -17.96
N GLY A 552 -12.52 28.96 -18.14
CA GLY A 552 -11.88 29.80 -17.12
C GLY A 552 -12.31 31.28 -17.14
N LEU A 553 -12.98 31.73 -18.20
CA LEU A 553 -13.53 33.10 -18.26
C LEU A 553 -14.62 33.26 -17.20
N GLN A 554 -14.71 34.42 -16.56
CA GLN A 554 -15.64 34.60 -15.44
C GLN A 554 -17.11 34.45 -15.89
N PHE A 555 -17.47 35.08 -17.00
CA PHE A 555 -18.81 35.01 -17.62
C PHE A 555 -19.09 33.68 -18.36
N ALA A 556 -18.15 32.72 -18.36
CA ALA A 556 -18.38 31.43 -19.03
C ALA A 556 -19.59 30.68 -18.45
N SER A 557 -19.88 30.90 -17.15
CA SER A 557 -21.03 30.34 -16.46
C SER A 557 -22.35 30.74 -17.13
N PHE A 558 -22.53 32.04 -17.41
CA PHE A 558 -23.72 32.59 -18.08
C PHE A 558 -23.87 32.02 -19.50
N VAL A 559 -22.78 32.01 -20.27
CA VAL A 559 -22.77 31.50 -21.65
C VAL A 559 -23.15 30.02 -21.71
N VAL A 560 -22.61 29.22 -20.79
CA VAL A 560 -22.93 27.78 -20.66
C VAL A 560 -24.40 27.57 -20.38
N GLN A 561 -24.98 28.33 -19.44
CA GLN A 561 -26.38 28.15 -19.06
C GLN A 561 -27.33 28.62 -20.16
N TYR A 562 -26.99 29.69 -20.87
CA TYR A 562 -27.77 30.18 -22.01
C TYR A 562 -27.68 29.25 -23.22
N TYR A 563 -26.49 28.76 -23.57
CA TYR A 563 -26.34 27.77 -24.63
C TYR A 563 -27.05 26.45 -24.26
N GLY A 564 -26.99 26.05 -22.99
CA GLY A 564 -27.74 24.93 -22.45
C GLY A 564 -29.26 25.12 -22.61
N LEU A 565 -29.80 26.32 -22.33
CA LEU A 565 -31.22 26.63 -22.56
C LEU A 565 -31.63 26.38 -24.03
N VAL A 566 -30.79 26.78 -24.99
CA VAL A 566 -31.06 26.51 -26.41
C VAL A 566 -31.15 25.00 -26.69
N LEU A 567 -30.27 24.19 -26.10
CA LEU A 567 -30.36 22.73 -26.22
C LEU A 567 -31.58 22.15 -25.49
N ASP A 568 -31.97 22.71 -24.34
CA ASP A 568 -33.15 22.28 -23.60
C ASP A 568 -34.42 22.49 -24.42
N LEU A 569 -34.50 23.62 -25.14
CA LEU A 569 -35.61 23.90 -26.07
C LEU A 569 -35.65 22.93 -27.25
N LEU A 570 -34.49 22.46 -27.72
CA LEU A 570 -34.41 21.42 -28.76
C LEU A 570 -34.86 20.05 -28.23
N LEU A 571 -34.55 19.73 -26.97
CA LEU A 571 -34.94 18.45 -26.35
C LEU A 571 -36.42 18.40 -25.99
N LEU A 572 -36.96 19.46 -25.39
CA LEU A 572 -38.35 19.52 -24.92
C LEU A 572 -39.34 19.92 -26.02
N GLY A 573 -38.89 20.73 -26.99
CA GLY A 573 -39.77 21.46 -27.89
C GLY A 573 -40.45 22.65 -27.21
N LEU A 574 -40.89 23.63 -28.01
CA LEU A 574 -41.45 24.90 -27.51
C LEU A 574 -42.77 24.74 -26.74
N THR A 575 -43.59 23.77 -27.14
CA THR A 575 -44.87 23.48 -26.47
C THR A 575 -44.66 22.96 -25.06
N ARG A 576 -43.82 21.94 -24.87
CA ARG A 576 -43.59 21.39 -23.53
C ARG A 576 -42.76 22.33 -22.66
N SER A 577 -41.79 23.04 -23.22
CA SER A 577 -41.00 24.01 -22.44
C SER A 577 -41.86 25.15 -21.89
N SER A 578 -42.80 25.70 -22.68
CA SER A 578 -43.74 26.72 -22.20
C SER A 578 -44.70 26.21 -21.11
N GLU A 579 -45.16 24.95 -21.21
CA GLU A 579 -46.00 24.32 -20.18
C GLU A 579 -45.26 24.16 -18.84
N ILE A 580 -43.97 23.80 -18.87
CA ILE A 580 -43.14 23.66 -17.67
C ILE A 580 -42.80 25.02 -17.07
N ALA A 581 -42.49 26.02 -17.91
CA ALA A 581 -42.13 27.36 -17.45
C ALA A 581 -43.33 28.12 -16.88
N GLY A 582 -44.53 27.82 -17.36
CA GLY A 582 -45.74 28.59 -17.06
C GLY A 582 -45.85 29.87 -17.88
N PRO A 583 -46.97 30.61 -17.75
CA PRO A 583 -47.16 31.86 -18.46
C PRO A 583 -46.16 32.94 -17.99
N PRO A 584 -45.64 33.82 -18.87
CA PRO A 584 -44.66 34.84 -18.49
C PRO A 584 -45.11 35.80 -17.38
N GLN A 585 -46.42 36.01 -17.24
CA GLN A 585 -47.00 36.85 -16.19
C GLN A 585 -46.92 36.19 -14.80
N MET A 586 -46.91 34.87 -14.75
CA MET A 586 -46.88 34.08 -13.52
C MET A 586 -46.15 32.75 -13.78
N PRO A 587 -44.80 32.78 -13.76
CA PRO A 587 -44.00 31.59 -14.03
C PRO A 587 -44.19 30.53 -12.93
N ASN A 588 -44.11 29.27 -13.32
CA ASN A 588 -44.23 28.14 -12.40
C ASN A 588 -42.98 28.00 -11.52
N GLU A 589 -43.15 27.53 -10.29
CA GLU A 589 -42.04 27.08 -9.47
C GLU A 589 -41.46 25.74 -9.97
N PHE A 590 -40.25 25.41 -9.51
CA PHE A 590 -39.59 24.16 -9.89
C PHE A 590 -40.44 22.92 -9.56
N ILE A 591 -40.67 22.06 -10.56
CA ILE A 591 -41.50 20.84 -10.45
C ILE A 591 -42.97 21.13 -10.10
N THR A 592 -43.50 22.25 -10.58
CA THR A 592 -44.94 22.55 -10.45
C THR A 592 -45.54 22.84 -11.81
N TYR A 593 -46.83 22.51 -11.95
CA TYR A 593 -47.65 22.84 -13.11
C TYR A 593 -48.87 23.63 -12.66
N SER A 594 -49.46 24.43 -13.54
CA SER A 594 -50.69 25.17 -13.24
C SER A 594 -51.90 24.26 -13.03
N ASP A 595 -52.00 23.17 -13.81
CA ASP A 595 -53.09 22.20 -13.75
C ASP A 595 -52.58 20.76 -13.95
N THR A 596 -53.27 19.81 -13.32
CA THR A 596 -53.04 18.35 -13.52
C THR A 596 -53.24 17.92 -14.97
N LYS A 597 -54.14 18.59 -15.71
CA LYS A 597 -54.35 18.31 -17.14
C LYS A 597 -53.11 18.61 -17.99
N ILE A 598 -52.38 19.68 -17.68
CA ILE A 598 -51.15 20.07 -18.37
C ILE A 598 -50.01 19.12 -18.00
N GLU A 599 -49.95 18.72 -16.74
CA GLU A 599 -49.01 17.70 -16.27
C GLU A 599 -49.17 16.40 -17.09
N THR A 600 -50.42 15.92 -17.26
CA THR A 600 -50.72 14.63 -17.91
C THR A 600 -50.70 14.63 -19.43
N ARG A 601 -50.66 15.81 -20.06
CA ARG A 601 -50.81 15.95 -21.52
C ARG A 601 -49.64 15.36 -22.31
N HIS A 602 -48.45 15.32 -21.73
CA HIS A 602 -47.23 14.89 -22.41
C HIS A 602 -46.53 13.80 -21.60
N THR A 603 -45.74 12.95 -22.28
CA THR A 603 -45.02 11.83 -21.64
C THR A 603 -43.91 12.31 -20.72
N VAL A 604 -43.19 13.38 -21.09
CA VAL A 604 -42.20 14.06 -20.22
C VAL A 604 -42.90 14.75 -19.06
N ARG A 605 -42.78 14.21 -17.85
CA ARG A 605 -43.41 14.77 -16.64
C ARG A 605 -42.53 15.74 -15.91
N LEU A 606 -41.24 15.45 -15.75
CA LEU A 606 -40.32 16.35 -15.07
C LEU A 606 -39.04 16.50 -15.87
N TYR A 607 -38.44 17.68 -15.78
CA TYR A 607 -37.21 18.00 -16.46
C TYR A 607 -36.36 18.93 -15.59
N TYR A 608 -35.08 18.64 -15.47
CA TYR A 608 -34.10 19.63 -15.04
C TYR A 608 -32.74 19.35 -15.62
N ARG A 609 -31.95 20.42 -15.78
CA ARG A 609 -30.56 20.33 -16.21
C ARG A 609 -29.66 20.90 -15.13
N TYR A 610 -28.66 20.13 -14.72
CA TYR A 610 -27.60 20.57 -13.83
C TYR A 610 -26.31 20.78 -14.64
N ILE A 611 -26.06 22.02 -15.06
CA ILE A 611 -24.96 22.41 -15.98
C ILE A 611 -25.03 21.62 -17.30
N ASP A 612 -24.36 20.47 -17.39
CA ASP A 612 -24.29 19.59 -18.56
C ASP A 612 -25.02 18.25 -18.36
N ASN A 613 -25.50 17.96 -17.15
CA ASN A 613 -26.25 16.75 -16.83
C ASN A 613 -27.75 17.01 -16.99
N VAL A 614 -28.43 16.18 -17.77
CA VAL A 614 -29.85 16.28 -18.06
C VAL A 614 -30.59 15.14 -17.36
N ASN A 615 -31.68 15.48 -16.69
CA ASN A 615 -32.54 14.54 -15.99
C ASN A 615 -33.97 14.70 -16.49
N ILE A 616 -34.54 13.61 -17.03
CA ILE A 616 -35.88 13.61 -17.61
C ILE A 616 -36.67 12.46 -17.01
N LEU A 617 -37.86 12.74 -16.50
CA LEU A 617 -38.81 11.73 -16.08
C LEU A 617 -39.91 11.59 -17.11
N PHE A 618 -40.12 10.39 -17.61
CA PHE A 618 -41.22 10.03 -18.51
C PHE A 618 -42.23 9.16 -17.78
N LEU A 619 -43.51 9.37 -18.07
CA LEU A 619 -44.59 8.44 -17.77
C LEU A 619 -45.26 8.09 -19.10
N PHE A 620 -45.16 6.81 -19.49
CA PHE A 620 -45.76 6.27 -20.70
C PHE A 620 -46.99 5.45 -20.36
N THR A 621 -48.03 5.61 -21.15
CA THR A 621 -49.12 4.63 -21.23
C THR A 621 -48.63 3.36 -21.93
N HIS A 622 -49.36 2.25 -21.76
CA HIS A 622 -49.02 0.97 -22.40
C HIS A 622 -48.87 1.10 -23.92
N ASP A 623 -49.75 1.87 -24.56
CA ASP A 623 -49.76 2.02 -26.02
C ASP A 623 -48.63 2.92 -26.53
N GLU A 624 -48.32 4.01 -25.82
CA GLU A 624 -47.18 4.88 -26.14
C GLU A 624 -45.85 4.15 -25.99
N ALA A 625 -45.69 3.38 -24.90
CA ALA A 625 -44.50 2.57 -24.67
C ALA A 625 -44.32 1.54 -25.80
N ARG A 626 -45.40 0.87 -26.19
CA ARG A 626 -45.38 -0.12 -27.27
C ARG A 626 -45.03 0.49 -28.63
N ASP A 627 -45.59 1.66 -28.96
CA ASP A 627 -45.31 2.36 -30.21
C ASP A 627 -43.85 2.82 -30.29
N ILE A 628 -43.32 3.45 -29.23
CA ILE A 628 -41.93 3.90 -29.19
C ILE A 628 -40.96 2.72 -29.31
N ILE A 629 -41.21 1.62 -28.59
CA ILE A 629 -40.39 0.41 -28.67
C ILE A 629 -40.46 -0.17 -30.09
N LYS A 630 -41.64 -0.19 -30.72
CA LYS A 630 -41.80 -0.68 -32.09
C LYS A 630 -41.01 0.16 -33.08
N ARG A 631 -41.11 1.49 -33.00
CA ARG A 631 -40.33 2.43 -33.85
C ARG A 631 -38.82 2.24 -33.67
N TYR A 632 -38.37 2.14 -32.42
CA TYR A 632 -36.97 1.89 -32.12
C TYR A 632 -36.49 0.55 -32.73
N LEU A 633 -37.28 -0.52 -32.62
CA LEU A 633 -36.93 -1.83 -33.17
C LEU A 633 -37.06 -1.92 -34.70
N THR A 634 -37.87 -1.06 -35.33
CA THR A 634 -37.90 -0.96 -36.80
C THR A 634 -36.66 -0.28 -37.35
N GLU A 635 -36.12 0.73 -36.65
CA GLU A 635 -34.90 1.42 -37.07
C GLU A 635 -33.63 0.62 -36.71
N GLN A 636 -33.63 -0.06 -35.57
CA GLN A 636 -32.51 -0.87 -35.10
C GLN A 636 -32.82 -2.37 -35.28
N HIS A 637 -32.37 -2.96 -36.39
CA HIS A 637 -32.48 -4.39 -36.64
C HIS A 637 -31.56 -5.21 -35.70
N TYR A 638 -32.05 -5.51 -34.49
CA TYR A 638 -31.36 -6.43 -33.60
C TYR A 638 -31.72 -7.90 -33.96
N PRO A 639 -30.74 -8.77 -34.28
CA PRO A 639 -31.00 -10.21 -34.33
C PRO A 639 -31.43 -10.69 -32.93
N LYS A 640 -32.46 -11.57 -32.90
CA LYS A 640 -33.14 -12.02 -31.67
C LYS A 640 -32.13 -12.59 -30.66
N ASN A 641 -31.91 -11.88 -29.54
CA ASN A 641 -31.38 -12.30 -28.22
C ASN A 641 -30.17 -11.52 -27.65
N GLU A 642 -29.61 -10.51 -28.33
CA GLU A 642 -28.48 -9.73 -27.77
C GLU A 642 -28.89 -8.63 -26.76
N LYS A 643 -30.19 -8.36 -26.57
CA LYS A 643 -30.69 -7.29 -25.66
C LYS A 643 -30.19 -7.39 -24.21
N LYS A 644 -29.75 -8.57 -23.75
CA LYS A 644 -29.23 -8.79 -22.39
C LYS A 644 -27.75 -8.40 -22.20
N HIS A 645 -27.01 -8.05 -23.25
CA HIS A 645 -25.57 -7.76 -23.17
C HIS A 645 -25.22 -6.27 -23.01
N GLY A 646 -26.21 -5.38 -22.93
CA GLY A 646 -26.02 -4.03 -22.40
C GLY A 646 -25.76 -4.11 -20.90
N ARG A 647 -24.49 -4.19 -20.49
CA ARG A 647 -24.07 -4.15 -19.09
C ARG A 647 -24.66 -2.90 -18.41
N ILE A 648 -25.44 -3.16 -17.35
CA ILE A 648 -25.79 -2.21 -16.27
C ILE A 648 -24.51 -1.66 -15.64
#